data_AF-A0A2W4X4I7-F1
#
_entry.id   AF-A0A2W4X4I7-F1
#
_cell.length_a   1.000
_cell.length_b   1.000
_cell.length_c   1.000
_cell.angle_alpha   90.00
_cell.angle_beta   90.00
_cell.angle_gamma   90.00
#
_symmetry.space_group_name_H-M   'P 1'
#
loop_
_entity.id
_entity.type
_entity.pdbx_description
1 polymer ?
#
loop_
_entity_poly.entity_id
_entity_poly.type
_entity_poly.pdbx_seq_one_letter_code
_entity_poly.pdbx_strand_id
1 'polypeptide(L)'
;MPDHPSGRDVGPSRRLRNGSGKTTLTRLFDEIAAPSARGVEYSIECSDGQTYSTGDAFPAPLRVFNYDYIQKNVRIMESSANTISILLGEENKALSAQIEEDERALIGIPGDAAHPGKHNELNGYTQKKARKEKENETAFSDIARTVGAAIIGSGAAARNYRNPDAKRDFAALTVPDLLSEEELERQSLIQKQEALSDLPLAQPSLDLDGATVDAIETAMQSVAAATRLCAITVESETLAYLAEHPGIAEWVEHGLRLHESKGDWATCEFCGGLLPQERIALLARHFSEADRKLKVDIDETLTTLRSAYAAIDKMFPPDSARLYKELQSPFSAKLVEVETAKKSMAKQIAVIEKTLQEKKSKTTEAVTLDSQLDAGPLREALANVNAIIEQHNARSRDFHSVQSAAIQALKTHYLSTIFEDVSKRKAEIDELEIDLKRRAAEIEEINQRIASARAQISSAHKACGSINDALRTFLGRGELSFEPEMRLVDHADGEPREQVSGYKIMRGNEPASHLSEGEKTAIAFVYFVVHLGDGQFQKGDGIIVIDDPVSSLDSNSLYQAFSFLKNAVTGSHQVFVLTHNFEFLRLLLNWRSGARRKTTGCYMIRNQMNGHVRCASIEEMDKELKDYESEYHYLFKRLKEMRADQDGTIAQAYPVPNVARKVWETFLMFRVPNGQSPYSKIDQLKKDGFDPQKLDAIYKFTNDQSHITGSGFDPSLVPEAQKILSEIFEMMEKIAPEHFAILDKATSP
;
A
#
# COMPACT_ATOMS: atom_id res chain seq x y z
N MET A 1 74.95 -0.84 -6.97
CA MET A 1 73.85 -1.66 -7.51
C MET A 1 74.42 -3.03 -7.82
N PRO A 2 73.77 -4.16 -7.50
CA PRO A 2 72.40 -4.43 -6.98
C PRO A 2 72.49 -5.03 -5.54
N ASP A 3 71.48 -5.51 -4.80
CA ASP A 3 70.01 -5.49 -4.81
C ASP A 3 69.63 -5.75 -3.33
N HIS A 4 68.78 -4.92 -2.74
CA HIS A 4 68.18 -5.15 -1.43
C HIS A 4 66.84 -5.89 -1.63
N PRO A 5 66.61 -7.07 -1.03
CA PRO A 5 65.27 -7.60 -0.93
C PRO A 5 64.55 -6.85 0.20
N SER A 6 63.50 -6.13 -0.19
CA SER A 6 62.55 -5.47 0.68
C SER A 6 61.87 -6.50 1.60
N GLY A 7 62.28 -6.50 2.86
CA GLY A 7 61.49 -7.10 3.93
C GLY A 7 60.14 -6.39 3.98
N ARG A 8 59.07 -7.13 3.71
CA ARG A 8 57.72 -6.66 4.02
C ARG A 8 57.63 -6.52 5.53
N ASP A 9 57.61 -5.27 6.00
CA ASP A 9 57.19 -4.91 7.34
C ASP A 9 55.77 -5.47 7.56
N VAL A 10 55.69 -6.58 8.27
CA VAL A 10 54.44 -7.06 8.86
C VAL A 10 54.12 -6.07 9.97
N GLY A 11 53.11 -5.22 9.74
CA GLY A 11 52.71 -4.16 10.66
C GLY A 11 52.48 -4.67 12.08
N PRO A 12 52.55 -3.79 13.09
CA PRO A 12 52.56 -4.20 14.50
C PRO A 12 51.27 -4.94 14.83
N SER A 13 51.40 -6.24 15.12
CA SER A 13 50.35 -7.07 15.67
C SER A 13 49.76 -6.36 16.89
N ARG A 14 48.45 -6.09 16.86
CA ARG A 14 47.70 -5.49 17.97
C ARG A 14 47.73 -6.48 19.14
N ARG A 15 48.77 -6.39 19.97
CA ARG A 15 48.86 -7.17 21.21
C ARG A 15 47.63 -6.90 22.06
N LEU A 16 46.91 -7.95 22.45
CA LEU A 16 45.86 -7.92 23.47
C LEU A 16 46.47 -7.47 24.81
N ARG A 17 46.59 -6.17 25.03
CA ARG A 17 47.16 -5.58 26.25
C ARG A 17 46.13 -5.68 27.37
N ASN A 18 46.44 -6.43 28.42
CA ASN A 18 45.75 -6.34 29.71
C ASN A 18 46.73 -6.52 30.86
N GLY A 19 46.23 -6.20 32.06
CA GLY A 19 47.02 -6.23 33.27
C GLY A 19 47.45 -7.64 33.71
N SER A 20 46.66 -8.71 33.60
CA SER A 20 46.95 -9.96 34.35
C SER A 20 47.10 -11.25 33.54
N GLY A 21 46.94 -11.22 32.22
CA GLY A 21 47.01 -12.39 31.34
C GLY A 21 45.69 -13.18 31.21
N LYS A 22 44.86 -13.26 32.27
CA LYS A 22 43.56 -13.98 32.26
C LYS A 22 42.64 -13.56 31.10
N THR A 23 42.41 -12.25 30.98
CA THR A 23 41.53 -11.71 29.92
C THR A 23 42.12 -11.91 28.51
N THR A 24 43.43 -12.15 28.38
CA THR A 24 44.06 -12.42 27.07
C THR A 24 43.77 -13.85 26.69
N LEU A 25 43.89 -14.77 27.66
CA LEU A 25 43.55 -16.17 27.48
C LEU A 25 42.05 -16.36 27.20
N THR A 26 41.16 -15.67 27.91
CA THR A 26 39.72 -15.81 27.67
C THR A 26 39.28 -15.17 26.34
N ARG A 27 39.92 -14.07 25.92
CA ARG A 27 39.73 -13.53 24.56
C ARG A 27 40.28 -14.43 23.46
N LEU A 28 41.34 -15.20 23.71
CA LEU A 28 41.79 -16.23 22.79
C LEU A 28 40.71 -17.32 22.63
N PHE A 29 40.09 -17.76 23.72
CA PHE A 29 38.94 -18.67 23.65
C PHE A 29 37.76 -18.08 22.86
N ASP A 30 37.48 -16.77 22.97
CA ASP A 30 36.46 -16.12 22.13
C ASP A 30 36.81 -16.21 20.64
N GLU A 31 38.07 -15.99 20.26
CA GLU A 31 38.54 -16.10 18.87
C GLU A 31 38.47 -17.53 18.33
N ILE A 32 38.58 -18.53 19.21
CA ILE A 32 38.42 -19.95 18.84
C ILE A 32 36.93 -20.27 18.62
N ALA A 33 36.05 -19.73 19.47
CA ALA A 33 34.60 -19.92 19.35
C ALA A 33 34.03 -19.26 18.08
N ALA A 34 34.53 -18.07 17.74
CA ALA A 34 34.11 -17.32 16.56
C ALA A 34 35.32 -16.52 16.03
N PRO A 35 36.01 -17.03 14.99
CA PRO A 35 37.16 -16.35 14.40
C PRO A 35 36.82 -14.91 14.01
N SER A 36 37.52 -13.95 14.60
CA SER A 36 37.29 -12.53 14.37
C SER A 36 38.58 -11.85 13.87
N ALA A 37 38.43 -10.69 13.23
CA ALA A 37 39.56 -9.95 12.64
C ALA A 37 40.49 -9.27 13.68
N ARG A 38 40.58 -9.78 14.92
CA ARG A 38 41.39 -9.18 16.00
C ARG A 38 42.90 -9.39 15.82
N GLY A 39 43.33 -10.19 14.84
CA GLY A 39 44.75 -10.37 14.50
C GLY A 39 45.53 -11.14 15.57
N VAL A 40 44.88 -12.11 16.21
CA VAL A 40 45.50 -13.03 17.19
C VAL A 40 45.97 -14.27 16.44
N GLU A 41 47.27 -14.58 16.52
CA GLU A 41 47.80 -15.83 15.97
C GLU A 41 47.83 -16.90 17.06
N TYR A 42 47.21 -18.05 16.78
CA TYR A 42 47.21 -19.21 17.66
C TYR A 42 47.31 -20.54 16.90
N SER A 43 47.70 -21.58 17.63
CA SER A 43 47.73 -22.98 17.22
C SER A 43 47.42 -23.85 18.45
N ILE A 44 46.47 -24.77 18.32
CA ILE A 44 45.95 -25.60 19.41
C ILE A 44 46.01 -27.04 18.96
N GLU A 45 46.76 -27.86 19.69
CA GLU A 45 46.77 -29.31 19.51
C GLU A 45 45.77 -29.96 20.47
N CYS A 46 44.85 -30.75 19.92
CA CYS A 46 43.86 -31.51 20.69
C CYS A 46 44.44 -32.87 21.13
N SER A 47 43.78 -33.55 22.07
CA SER A 47 44.26 -34.84 22.61
C SER A 47 44.32 -35.97 21.56
N ASP A 48 43.65 -35.81 20.43
CA ASP A 48 43.66 -36.72 19.28
C ASP A 48 44.80 -36.42 18.28
N GLY A 49 45.65 -35.43 18.57
CA GLY A 49 46.78 -34.99 17.73
C GLY A 49 46.39 -34.05 16.58
N GLN A 50 45.11 -33.63 16.50
CA GLN A 50 44.69 -32.64 15.51
C GLN A 50 45.05 -31.23 15.95
N THR A 51 45.53 -30.42 15.00
CA THR A 51 45.93 -29.04 15.26
C THR A 51 45.00 -28.06 14.56
N TYR A 52 44.49 -27.08 15.31
CA TYR A 52 43.64 -26.00 14.82
C TYR A 52 44.39 -24.67 14.98
N SER A 53 44.48 -23.90 13.92
CA SER A 53 45.17 -22.62 13.86
C SER A 53 44.21 -21.47 13.59
N THR A 54 44.74 -20.25 13.62
CA THR A 54 43.99 -19.02 13.34
C THR A 54 43.16 -19.11 12.06
N GLY A 55 41.84 -19.00 12.19
CA GLY A 55 40.88 -19.03 11.07
C GLY A 55 40.26 -20.39 10.80
N ASP A 56 40.77 -21.47 11.42
CA ASP A 56 40.15 -22.79 11.36
C ASP A 56 38.86 -22.81 12.21
N ALA A 57 37.83 -23.50 11.72
CA ALA A 57 36.61 -23.73 12.48
C ALA A 57 36.86 -24.82 13.53
N PHE A 58 36.77 -24.46 14.81
CA PHE A 58 36.95 -25.42 15.90
C PHE A 58 35.72 -26.35 16.02
N PRO A 59 35.89 -27.67 16.18
CA PRO A 59 34.80 -28.65 16.01
C PRO A 59 33.86 -28.73 17.21
N ALA A 60 34.32 -28.36 18.41
CA ALA A 60 33.51 -28.42 19.62
C ALA A 60 32.85 -27.07 19.91
N PRO A 61 31.56 -27.04 20.27
CA PRO A 61 30.88 -25.80 20.61
C PRO A 61 31.53 -25.18 21.84
N LEU A 62 31.95 -23.91 21.73
CA LEU A 62 32.67 -23.20 22.78
C LEU A 62 31.91 -21.94 23.20
N ARG A 63 31.75 -21.75 24.51
CA ARG A 63 31.10 -20.57 25.11
C ARG A 63 32.00 -19.95 26.18
N VAL A 64 32.22 -18.66 26.08
CA VAL A 64 33.08 -17.90 26.99
C VAL A 64 32.27 -16.87 27.75
N PHE A 65 32.40 -16.87 29.07
CA PHE A 65 31.97 -15.79 29.93
C PHE A 65 33.19 -14.97 30.36
N ASN A 66 33.29 -13.73 29.89
CA ASN A 66 34.35 -12.79 30.25
C ASN A 66 33.83 -11.34 30.22
N TYR A 67 34.71 -10.37 30.44
CA TYR A 67 34.34 -8.95 30.41
C TYR A 67 33.71 -8.50 29.08
N ASP A 68 34.21 -9.00 27.94
CA ASP A 68 33.66 -8.66 26.62
C ASP A 68 32.22 -9.21 26.49
N TYR A 69 31.94 -10.41 27.02
CA TYR A 69 30.58 -10.98 27.08
C TYR A 69 29.63 -10.10 27.90
N ILE A 70 30.07 -9.61 29.07
CA ILE A 70 29.27 -8.71 29.93
C ILE A 70 28.92 -7.44 29.15
N GLN A 71 29.89 -6.80 28.49
CA GLN A 71 29.68 -5.57 27.72
C GLN A 71 28.78 -5.77 26.49
N LYS A 72 28.87 -6.94 25.83
CA LYS A 72 28.04 -7.26 24.67
C LYS A 72 26.58 -7.51 25.04
N ASN A 73 26.33 -8.21 26.15
CA ASN A 73 25.02 -8.75 26.49
C ASN A 73 24.25 -7.95 27.54
N VAL A 74 24.90 -7.02 28.25
CA VAL A 74 24.25 -6.16 29.25
C VAL A 74 24.42 -4.69 28.85
N ARG A 75 23.35 -4.09 28.32
CA ARG A 75 23.28 -2.64 28.09
C ARG A 75 22.36 -1.99 29.12
N ILE A 76 22.91 -1.08 29.92
CA ILE A 76 22.14 -0.21 30.80
C ILE A 76 21.61 0.94 29.96
N MET A 77 20.29 1.07 29.89
CA MET A 77 19.59 2.20 29.29
C MET A 77 19.07 3.07 30.44
N GLU A 78 19.60 4.29 30.55
CA GLU A 78 19.08 5.28 31.48
C GLU A 78 17.80 5.87 30.90
N SER A 79 16.68 5.70 31.59
CA SER A 79 15.42 6.34 31.21
C SER A 79 15.38 7.79 31.71
N SER A 80 14.51 8.61 31.09
CA SER A 80 14.20 9.97 31.55
C SER A 80 13.59 10.04 32.96
N ALA A 81 13.24 8.89 33.56
CA ALA A 81 12.64 8.76 34.88
C ALA A 81 13.65 8.31 35.98
N ASN A 82 14.97 8.37 35.72
CA ASN A 82 16.01 7.85 36.63
C ASN A 82 15.88 6.36 36.98
N THR A 83 15.21 5.57 36.14
CA THR A 83 15.13 4.10 36.29
C THR A 83 16.08 3.42 35.31
N ILE A 84 16.70 2.32 35.77
CA ILE A 84 17.56 1.49 34.92
C ILE A 84 16.71 0.45 34.17
N SER A 85 16.81 0.47 32.86
CA SER A 85 16.32 -0.59 31.98
C SER A 85 17.50 -1.37 31.39
N ILE A 86 17.40 -2.70 31.31
CA ILE A 86 18.39 -3.54 30.66
C ILE A 86 17.78 -4.22 29.44
N LEU A 87 18.53 -4.16 28.34
CA LEU A 87 18.33 -5.02 27.19
C LEU A 87 19.36 -6.15 27.25
N LEU A 88 18.87 -7.39 27.27
CA LEU A 88 19.68 -8.59 27.42
C LEU A 88 19.89 -9.27 26.06
N GLY A 89 21.14 -9.48 25.67
CA GLY A 89 21.53 -10.21 24.46
C GLY A 89 21.95 -9.35 23.26
N GLU A 90 23.01 -9.78 22.56
CA GLU A 90 23.51 -9.14 21.34
C GLU A 90 22.48 -9.15 20.20
N GLU A 91 21.75 -10.25 20.05
CA GLU A 91 20.69 -10.39 19.03
C GLU A 91 19.52 -9.43 19.29
N ASN A 92 19.03 -9.35 20.53
CA ASN A 92 17.99 -8.39 20.91
C ASN A 92 18.45 -6.95 20.70
N LYS A 93 19.74 -6.66 20.92
CA LYS A 93 20.32 -5.33 20.68
C LYS A 93 20.33 -4.97 19.20
N ALA A 94 20.71 -5.91 18.34
CA ALA A 94 20.66 -5.72 16.89
C ALA A 94 19.22 -5.54 16.40
N LEU A 95 18.28 -6.36 16.87
CA LEU A 95 16.86 -6.25 16.54
C LEU A 95 16.25 -4.92 17.01
N SER A 96 16.61 -4.44 18.20
CA SER A 96 16.15 -3.15 18.71
C SER A 96 16.70 -1.98 17.89
N ALA A 97 17.97 -2.03 17.48
CA ALA A 97 18.56 -1.02 16.61
C ALA A 97 17.90 -1.02 15.22
N GLN A 98 17.60 -2.21 14.67
CA GLN A 98 16.87 -2.37 13.42
C GLN A 98 15.46 -1.77 13.51
N ILE A 99 14.75 -1.99 14.62
CA ILE A 99 13.43 -1.39 14.85
C ILE A 99 13.52 0.14 14.89
N GLU A 100 14.49 0.71 15.61
CA GLU A 100 14.67 2.17 15.66
C GLU A 100 14.99 2.76 14.28
N GLU A 101 15.80 2.07 13.47
CA GLU A 101 16.13 2.50 12.11
C GLU A 101 14.92 2.42 11.16
N ASP A 102 14.18 1.31 11.23
CA ASP A 102 12.96 1.10 10.44
C ASP A 102 11.85 2.09 10.82
N GLU A 103 11.66 2.37 12.11
CA GLU A 103 10.72 3.39 12.60
C GLU A 103 11.11 4.80 12.13
N ARG A 104 12.41 5.15 12.16
CA ARG A 104 12.89 6.42 11.59
C ARG A 104 12.67 6.49 10.08
N ALA A 105 12.81 5.39 9.36
CA ALA A 105 12.52 5.36 7.92
C ALA A 105 11.02 5.60 7.62
N LEU A 106 10.13 5.11 8.48
CA LEU A 106 8.68 5.31 8.36
C LEU A 106 8.24 6.73 8.73
N ILE A 107 8.65 7.20 9.90
CA ILE A 107 8.15 8.44 10.52
C ILE A 107 8.98 9.67 10.11
N GLY A 108 10.26 9.47 9.77
CA GLY A 108 11.21 10.55 9.51
C GLY A 108 11.82 11.12 10.79
N ILE A 109 12.63 12.17 10.63
CA ILE A 109 13.22 12.90 11.76
C ILE A 109 12.35 14.13 12.07
N PRO A 110 11.77 14.24 13.28
CA PRO A 110 10.92 15.37 13.64
C PRO A 110 11.66 16.71 13.45
N GLY A 111 11.11 17.60 12.61
CA GLY A 111 11.68 18.91 12.33
C GLY A 111 12.73 18.95 11.20
N ASP A 112 13.06 17.83 10.58
CA ASP A 112 13.96 17.76 9.43
C ASP A 112 13.18 17.55 8.12
N ALA A 113 13.05 18.61 7.33
CA ALA A 113 12.38 18.57 6.03
C ALA A 113 13.11 17.71 4.99
N ALA A 114 14.40 17.39 5.19
CA ALA A 114 15.15 16.51 4.30
C ALA A 114 14.82 15.02 4.53
N HIS A 115 14.26 14.67 5.69
CA HIS A 115 13.93 13.29 6.05
C HIS A 115 12.47 13.19 6.56
N PRO A 116 11.47 13.44 5.69
CA PRO A 116 10.07 13.48 6.10
C PRO A 116 9.49 12.10 6.47
N GLY A 117 10.19 11.00 6.15
CA GLY A 117 9.69 9.64 6.38
C GLY A 117 8.75 9.16 5.27
N LYS A 118 8.73 7.84 5.06
CA LYS A 118 7.96 7.22 3.96
C LYS A 118 6.45 7.49 4.05
N HIS A 119 5.87 7.63 5.25
CA HIS A 119 4.46 7.98 5.41
C HIS A 119 4.13 9.37 4.84
N ASN A 120 4.98 10.37 5.12
CA ASN A 120 4.79 11.72 4.59
C ASN A 120 5.04 11.77 3.08
N GLU A 121 5.98 10.99 2.55
CA GLU A 121 6.17 10.85 1.11
C GLU A 121 4.91 10.28 0.45
N LEU A 122 4.35 9.18 0.97
CA LEU A 122 3.11 8.59 0.45
C LEU A 122 1.95 9.59 0.46
N ASN A 123 1.80 10.35 1.56
CA ASN A 123 0.79 11.41 1.67
C ASN A 123 1.01 12.52 0.63
N GLY A 124 2.25 12.95 0.41
CA GLY A 124 2.59 13.97 -0.59
C GLY A 124 2.22 13.54 -2.02
N TYR A 125 2.48 12.28 -2.38
CA TYR A 125 2.07 11.73 -3.67
C TYR A 125 0.56 11.56 -3.78
N THR A 126 -0.11 11.18 -2.69
CA THR A 126 -1.59 11.06 -2.64
C THR A 126 -2.24 12.42 -2.89
N GLN A 127 -1.74 13.48 -2.27
CA GLN A 127 -2.21 14.85 -2.49
C GLN A 127 -1.94 15.33 -3.92
N LYS A 128 -0.77 15.01 -4.50
CA LYS A 128 -0.47 15.31 -5.91
C LYS A 128 -1.45 14.64 -6.87
N LYS A 129 -1.74 13.34 -6.67
CA LYS A 129 -2.73 12.60 -7.47
C LYS A 129 -4.11 13.24 -7.35
N ALA A 130 -4.58 13.49 -6.12
CA ALA A 130 -5.89 14.11 -5.88
C ALA A 130 -6.02 15.51 -6.52
N ARG A 131 -4.95 16.29 -6.52
CA ARG A 131 -4.90 17.60 -7.22
C ARG A 131 -5.07 17.43 -8.73
N LYS A 132 -4.34 16.51 -9.35
CA LYS A 132 -4.41 16.24 -10.80
C LYS A 132 -5.79 15.70 -11.22
N GLU A 133 -6.37 14.80 -10.43
CA GLU A 133 -7.73 14.31 -10.63
C GLU A 133 -8.75 15.44 -10.58
N LYS A 134 -8.63 16.35 -9.59
CA LYS A 134 -9.49 17.54 -9.49
C LYS A 134 -9.32 18.50 -10.67
N GLU A 135 -8.10 18.68 -11.16
CA GLU A 135 -7.81 19.49 -12.36
C GLU A 135 -8.49 18.87 -13.61
N ASN A 136 -8.45 17.54 -13.77
CA ASN A 136 -9.19 16.85 -14.84
C ASN A 136 -10.71 16.98 -14.67
N GLU A 137 -11.23 16.83 -13.45
CA GLU A 137 -12.66 16.99 -13.16
C GLU A 137 -13.17 18.39 -13.52
N THR A 138 -12.35 19.40 -13.26
CA THR A 138 -12.65 20.80 -13.61
C THR A 138 -12.66 20.97 -15.12
N ALA A 139 -11.66 20.44 -15.83
CA ALA A 139 -11.59 20.51 -17.29
C ALA A 139 -12.80 19.84 -17.98
N PHE A 140 -13.24 18.68 -17.51
CA PHE A 140 -14.45 18.01 -18.02
C PHE A 140 -15.74 18.79 -17.71
N SER A 141 -15.81 19.44 -16.55
CA SER A 141 -16.97 20.26 -16.17
C SER A 141 -17.07 21.53 -17.02
N ASP A 142 -15.93 22.18 -17.26
CA ASP A 142 -15.85 23.38 -18.08
C ASP A 142 -16.16 23.09 -19.54
N ILE A 143 -15.59 22.02 -20.11
CA ILE A 143 -15.87 21.67 -21.51
C ILE A 143 -17.32 21.20 -21.68
N ALA A 144 -17.90 20.50 -20.71
CA ALA A 144 -19.30 20.09 -20.77
C ALA A 144 -20.24 21.30 -20.85
N ARG A 145 -19.93 22.37 -20.13
CA ARG A 145 -20.68 23.64 -20.20
C ARG A 145 -20.53 24.31 -21.57
N THR A 146 -19.32 24.32 -22.14
CA THR A 146 -19.08 24.85 -23.50
C THR A 146 -19.82 24.05 -24.57
N VAL A 147 -19.72 22.72 -24.54
CA VAL A 147 -20.45 21.83 -25.45
C VAL A 147 -21.96 22.03 -25.29
N GLY A 148 -22.47 21.99 -24.05
CA GLY A 148 -23.89 22.17 -23.77
C GLY A 148 -24.46 23.49 -24.28
N ALA A 149 -23.68 24.58 -24.22
CA ALA A 149 -24.05 25.86 -24.80
C ALA A 149 -24.03 25.87 -26.34
N ALA A 150 -23.15 25.07 -26.96
CA ALA A 150 -23.03 25.01 -28.41
C ALA A 150 -24.08 24.11 -29.09
N ILE A 151 -24.50 23.02 -28.43
CA ILE A 151 -25.43 22.04 -29.02
C ILE A 151 -26.91 22.27 -28.67
N ILE A 152 -27.22 23.21 -27.78
CA ILE A 152 -28.58 23.51 -27.32
C ILE A 152 -28.69 25.04 -27.28
N GLY A 153 -29.39 25.64 -28.24
CA GLY A 153 -29.50 27.10 -28.37
C GLY A 153 -29.85 27.78 -27.04
N SER A 154 -29.18 28.88 -26.74
CA SER A 154 -29.19 29.62 -25.47
C SER A 154 -30.56 29.71 -24.79
N GLY A 155 -30.82 28.84 -23.81
CA GLY A 155 -32.06 28.74 -23.03
C GLY A 155 -32.09 27.51 -22.12
N ALA A 156 -33.09 27.41 -21.22
CA ALA A 156 -33.18 26.57 -20.01
C ALA A 156 -32.91 25.03 -20.12
N ALA A 157 -32.62 24.53 -21.33
CA ALA A 157 -32.26 23.17 -21.69
C ALA A 157 -30.74 22.87 -21.74
N ALA A 158 -29.86 23.85 -21.46
CA ALA A 158 -28.41 23.64 -21.26
C ALA A 158 -28.04 22.63 -20.13
N ARG A 159 -29.03 22.05 -19.44
CA ARG A 159 -28.89 21.16 -18.29
C ARG A 159 -28.63 19.68 -18.62
N ASN A 160 -28.63 19.29 -19.90
CA ASN A 160 -28.62 17.87 -20.29
C ASN A 160 -27.25 17.32 -20.70
N TYR A 161 -26.25 18.15 -21.06
CA TYR A 161 -24.89 17.67 -21.32
C TYR A 161 -24.00 17.99 -20.12
N ARG A 162 -23.62 16.96 -19.35
CA ARG A 162 -22.90 17.12 -18.08
C ARG A 162 -21.53 16.46 -18.14
N ASN A 163 -20.76 16.64 -17.08
CA ASN A 163 -19.43 16.05 -16.92
C ASN A 163 -19.37 14.54 -17.28
N PRO A 164 -20.30 13.67 -16.84
CA PRO A 164 -20.29 12.25 -17.24
C PRO A 164 -20.45 12.04 -18.75
N ASP A 165 -21.24 12.88 -19.44
CA ASP A 165 -21.40 12.81 -20.89
C ASP A 165 -20.12 13.22 -21.60
N ALA A 166 -19.48 14.30 -21.16
CA ALA A 166 -18.18 14.73 -21.68
C ALA A 166 -17.11 13.65 -21.51
N LYS A 167 -17.07 12.95 -20.37
CA LYS A 167 -16.15 11.84 -20.15
C LYS A 167 -16.42 10.65 -21.08
N ARG A 168 -17.69 10.26 -21.25
CA ARG A 168 -18.08 9.17 -22.16
C ARG A 168 -17.72 9.49 -23.60
N ASP A 169 -18.06 10.69 -24.05
CA ASP A 169 -17.86 11.11 -25.44
C ASP A 169 -16.36 11.33 -25.71
N PHE A 170 -15.58 11.82 -24.72
CA PHE A 170 -14.12 11.90 -24.79
C PHE A 170 -13.46 10.52 -24.86
N ALA A 171 -13.97 9.52 -24.13
CA ALA A 171 -13.43 8.17 -24.17
C ALA A 171 -13.62 7.48 -25.54
N ALA A 172 -14.61 7.93 -26.33
CA ALA A 172 -14.80 7.48 -27.71
C ALA A 172 -13.87 8.20 -28.72
N LEU A 173 -13.22 9.29 -28.30
CA LEU A 173 -12.31 10.08 -29.14
C LEU A 173 -10.91 9.45 -29.12
N THR A 174 -10.44 8.98 -30.27
CA THR A 174 -9.10 8.37 -30.39
C THR A 174 -8.04 9.37 -30.82
N VAL A 175 -8.43 10.39 -31.59
CA VAL A 175 -7.56 11.47 -32.07
C VAL A 175 -8.30 12.80 -32.02
N PRO A 176 -7.61 13.93 -31.76
CA PRO A 176 -8.23 15.25 -31.80
C PRO A 176 -8.63 15.59 -33.23
N ASP A 177 -9.84 16.11 -33.39
CA ASP A 177 -10.41 16.55 -34.66
C ASP A 177 -11.03 17.94 -34.48
N LEU A 178 -10.28 18.95 -34.92
CA LEU A 178 -10.64 20.36 -34.80
C LEU A 178 -11.17 20.88 -36.13
N LEU A 179 -12.46 21.24 -36.15
CA LEU A 179 -13.07 22.00 -37.25
C LEU A 179 -12.39 23.37 -37.44
N SER A 180 -12.35 23.84 -38.69
CA SER A 180 -12.00 25.23 -39.02
C SER A 180 -13.08 26.20 -38.53
N GLU A 181 -12.75 27.49 -38.42
CA GLU A 181 -13.70 28.51 -37.97
C GLU A 181 -14.94 28.60 -38.87
N GLU A 182 -14.75 28.54 -40.19
CA GLU A 182 -15.82 28.51 -41.19
C GLU A 182 -16.74 27.27 -41.03
N GLU A 183 -16.15 26.09 -40.80
CA GLU A 183 -16.93 24.86 -40.65
C GLU A 183 -17.63 24.79 -39.29
N LEU A 184 -17.02 25.34 -38.24
CA LEU A 184 -17.62 25.44 -36.90
C LEU A 184 -18.87 26.34 -36.92
N GLU A 185 -18.80 27.48 -37.60
CA GLU A 185 -19.95 28.37 -37.80
C GLU A 185 -21.07 27.66 -38.58
N ARG A 186 -20.71 26.96 -39.67
CA ARG A 186 -21.65 26.19 -40.48
C ARG A 186 -22.39 25.13 -39.66
N GLN A 187 -21.66 24.33 -38.87
CA GLN A 187 -22.27 23.29 -38.03
C GLN A 187 -23.14 23.91 -36.92
N SER A 188 -22.76 25.07 -36.37
CA SER A 188 -23.59 25.80 -35.40
C SER A 188 -24.90 26.31 -36.02
N LEU A 189 -24.87 26.78 -37.28
CA LEU A 189 -26.07 27.24 -37.98
C LEU A 189 -27.04 26.09 -38.29
N ILE A 190 -26.52 24.94 -38.72
CA ILE A 190 -27.31 23.72 -38.97
C ILE A 190 -28.03 23.28 -37.68
N GLN A 191 -27.34 23.31 -36.55
CA GLN A 191 -27.91 22.93 -35.25
C GLN A 191 -29.05 23.86 -34.81
N LYS A 192 -28.95 25.18 -35.07
CA LYS A 192 -29.93 26.20 -34.63
C LYS A 192 -31.20 26.26 -35.48
N GLN A 193 -31.25 25.60 -36.62
CA GLN A 193 -32.40 25.61 -37.51
C GLN A 193 -33.58 24.81 -36.89
N GLU A 194 -34.83 25.16 -37.22
CA GLU A 194 -36.01 24.38 -36.86
C GLU A 194 -36.59 23.68 -38.11
N ALA A 195 -37.18 22.49 -37.93
CA ALA A 195 -37.85 21.77 -39.00
C ALA A 195 -39.15 22.49 -39.41
N LEU A 196 -39.35 22.72 -40.71
CA LEU A 196 -40.60 23.25 -41.25
C LEU A 196 -41.57 22.10 -41.56
N SER A 197 -42.88 22.31 -41.38
CA SER A 197 -43.90 21.29 -41.67
C SER A 197 -44.05 20.97 -43.16
N ASP A 198 -44.50 19.76 -43.46
CA ASP A 198 -44.83 19.32 -44.82
C ASP A 198 -45.97 20.16 -45.42
N LEU A 199 -45.87 20.44 -46.73
CA LEU A 199 -46.84 21.21 -47.49
C LEU A 199 -47.60 20.30 -48.49
N PRO A 200 -48.92 20.50 -48.68
CA PRO A 200 -49.72 19.72 -49.63
C PRO A 200 -49.41 20.09 -51.08
N LEU A 201 -49.54 19.12 -51.99
CA LEU A 201 -49.39 19.33 -53.43
C LEU A 201 -50.56 20.14 -54.00
N ALA A 202 -50.29 21.02 -54.97
CA ALA A 202 -51.27 21.79 -55.69
C ALA A 202 -51.92 20.94 -56.80
N GLN A 203 -53.15 20.48 -56.56
CA GLN A 203 -53.96 19.72 -57.52
C GLN A 203 -55.43 20.16 -57.45
N PRO A 204 -56.04 20.63 -58.55
CA PRO A 204 -57.44 21.04 -58.57
C PRO A 204 -58.35 19.81 -58.64
N SER A 205 -59.26 19.69 -57.68
CA SER A 205 -60.21 18.57 -57.58
C SER A 205 -61.64 19.07 -57.38
N LEU A 206 -62.60 18.27 -57.83
CA LEU A 206 -64.03 18.54 -57.79
C LEU A 206 -64.75 17.33 -57.19
N ASP A 207 -65.81 17.57 -56.44
CA ASP A 207 -66.73 16.52 -56.02
C ASP A 207 -67.87 16.38 -57.04
N LEU A 208 -67.94 15.22 -57.70
CA LEU A 208 -69.06 14.83 -58.57
C LEU A 208 -69.74 13.61 -57.95
N ASP A 209 -70.99 13.76 -57.53
CA ASP A 209 -71.83 12.69 -56.96
C ASP A 209 -71.15 11.89 -55.83
N GLY A 210 -70.33 12.54 -55.00
CA GLY A 210 -69.64 11.94 -53.85
C GLY A 210 -68.26 11.35 -54.16
N ALA A 211 -67.76 11.55 -55.39
CA ALA A 211 -66.41 11.15 -55.79
C ALA A 211 -65.52 12.37 -56.09
N THR A 212 -64.34 12.41 -55.46
CA THR A 212 -63.31 13.40 -55.78
C THR A 212 -62.64 13.05 -57.12
N VAL A 213 -62.84 13.90 -58.12
CA VAL A 213 -62.30 13.75 -59.47
C VAL A 213 -61.35 14.89 -59.81
N ASP A 214 -60.47 14.67 -60.79
CA ASP A 214 -59.58 15.69 -61.34
C ASP A 214 -60.41 16.73 -62.13
N ALA A 215 -60.32 18.00 -61.71
CA ALA A 215 -61.10 19.07 -62.31
C ALA A 215 -60.64 19.41 -63.74
N ILE A 216 -59.36 19.25 -64.05
CA ILE A 216 -58.82 19.48 -65.40
C ILE A 216 -59.32 18.39 -66.35
N GLU A 217 -59.29 17.13 -65.92
CA GLU A 217 -59.79 16.00 -66.70
C GLU A 217 -61.30 16.13 -66.96
N THR A 218 -62.07 16.53 -65.94
CA THR A 218 -63.51 16.78 -66.04
C THR A 218 -63.83 17.89 -67.05
N ALA A 219 -63.06 18.97 -67.06
CA ALA A 219 -63.22 20.04 -68.04
C ALA A 219 -62.93 19.53 -69.46
N MET A 220 -61.86 18.75 -69.66
CA MET A 220 -61.53 18.16 -70.96
C MET A 220 -62.63 17.23 -71.48
N GLN A 221 -63.19 16.37 -70.61
CA GLN A 221 -64.30 15.47 -70.96
C GLN A 221 -65.57 16.24 -71.33
N SER A 222 -65.87 17.32 -70.61
CA SER A 222 -67.02 18.20 -70.90
C SER A 222 -66.87 18.88 -72.27
N VAL A 223 -65.65 19.29 -72.63
CA VAL A 223 -65.38 19.85 -73.97
C VAL A 223 -65.49 18.80 -75.06
N ALA A 224 -65.03 17.57 -74.81
CA ALA A 224 -65.23 16.47 -75.77
C ALA A 224 -66.73 16.14 -75.96
N ALA A 225 -67.54 16.23 -74.90
CA ALA A 225 -69.00 16.13 -74.99
C ALA A 225 -69.59 17.30 -75.77
N ALA A 226 -69.14 18.53 -75.52
CA ALA A 226 -69.56 19.73 -76.23
C ALA A 226 -69.37 19.61 -77.74
N THR A 227 -68.20 19.12 -78.19
CA THR A 227 -67.92 18.89 -79.62
C THR A 227 -68.91 17.92 -80.25
N ARG A 228 -69.28 16.84 -79.55
CA ARG A 228 -70.28 15.87 -80.05
C ARG A 228 -71.66 16.51 -80.15
N LEU A 229 -72.09 17.24 -79.13
CA LEU A 229 -73.41 17.89 -79.10
C LEU A 229 -73.56 18.95 -80.19
N CYS A 230 -72.50 19.71 -80.46
CA CYS A 230 -72.45 20.71 -81.52
C CYS A 230 -72.68 20.14 -82.93
N ALA A 231 -72.33 18.87 -83.16
CA ALA A 231 -72.50 18.18 -84.44
C ALA A 231 -73.90 17.56 -84.64
N ILE A 232 -74.71 17.40 -83.60
CA ILE A 232 -76.05 16.78 -83.69
C ILE A 232 -77.02 17.75 -84.36
N THR A 233 -77.71 17.34 -85.42
CA THR A 233 -78.83 18.08 -86.02
C THR A 233 -80.14 17.35 -85.78
N VAL A 234 -81.21 18.13 -85.55
CA VAL A 234 -82.56 17.59 -85.34
C VAL A 234 -83.44 17.98 -86.53
N GLU A 235 -84.12 17.01 -87.14
CA GLU A 235 -85.16 17.28 -88.15
C GLU A 235 -86.44 17.74 -87.46
N SER A 236 -86.93 18.94 -87.80
CA SER A 236 -88.25 19.43 -87.38
C SER A 236 -88.96 20.06 -88.58
N GLU A 237 -90.29 19.89 -88.64
CA GLU A 237 -91.11 20.59 -89.63
C GLU A 237 -91.21 22.05 -89.14
N THR A 238 -90.37 22.92 -89.70
CA THR A 238 -90.15 24.27 -89.17
C THR A 238 -91.29 25.22 -89.51
N LEU A 239 -91.91 25.78 -88.47
CA LEU A 239 -92.81 26.91 -88.63
C LEU A 239 -91.98 28.18 -88.82
N ALA A 240 -91.90 28.68 -90.06
CA ALA A 240 -91.10 29.86 -90.43
C ALA A 240 -91.31 31.05 -89.47
N TYR A 241 -92.56 31.29 -89.07
CA TYR A 241 -92.88 32.36 -88.12
C TYR A 241 -92.19 32.19 -86.75
N LEU A 242 -92.14 30.97 -86.21
CA LEU A 242 -91.49 30.71 -84.93
C LEU A 242 -89.96 30.71 -85.06
N ALA A 243 -89.43 30.23 -86.19
CA ALA A 243 -87.99 30.30 -86.47
C ALA A 243 -87.47 31.75 -86.53
N GLU A 244 -88.25 32.68 -87.09
CA GLU A 244 -87.88 34.11 -87.18
C GLU A 244 -88.11 34.90 -85.87
N HIS A 245 -88.83 34.33 -84.89
CA HIS A 245 -89.19 35.02 -83.65
C HIS A 245 -88.85 34.17 -82.41
N PRO A 246 -87.58 34.10 -81.99
CA PRO A 246 -87.11 33.19 -80.93
C PRO A 246 -87.84 33.36 -79.59
N GLY A 247 -88.11 34.60 -79.16
CA GLY A 247 -88.86 34.85 -77.93
C GLY A 247 -90.33 34.40 -78.00
N ILE A 248 -90.92 34.41 -79.19
CA ILE A 248 -92.26 33.88 -79.42
C ILE A 248 -92.20 32.35 -79.47
N ALA A 249 -91.18 31.76 -80.11
CA ALA A 249 -90.98 30.31 -80.12
C ALA A 249 -90.85 29.74 -78.70
N GLU A 250 -90.05 30.38 -77.84
CA GLU A 250 -89.91 29.98 -76.43
C GLU A 250 -91.24 30.07 -75.66
N TRP A 251 -91.98 31.16 -75.85
CA TRP A 251 -93.32 31.32 -75.26
C TRP A 251 -94.31 30.27 -75.76
N VAL A 252 -94.32 29.98 -77.06
CA VAL A 252 -95.20 28.96 -77.67
C VAL A 252 -94.79 27.55 -77.23
N GLU A 253 -93.50 27.23 -77.14
CA GLU A 253 -92.98 25.97 -76.61
C GLU A 253 -93.39 25.76 -75.15
N HIS A 254 -93.30 26.82 -74.35
CA HIS A 254 -93.74 26.79 -72.96
C HIS A 254 -95.27 26.65 -72.84
N GLY A 255 -96.02 27.41 -73.64
CA GLY A 255 -97.47 27.29 -73.74
C GLY A 255 -97.92 25.90 -74.17
N LEU A 256 -97.22 25.27 -75.12
CA LEU A 256 -97.50 23.91 -75.58
C LEU A 256 -97.36 22.90 -74.43
N ARG A 257 -96.28 23.00 -73.64
CA ARG A 257 -96.06 22.15 -72.46
C ARG A 257 -97.18 22.26 -71.42
N LEU A 258 -97.68 23.48 -71.21
CA LEU A 258 -98.79 23.70 -70.28
C LEU A 258 -100.07 22.99 -70.75
N HIS A 259 -100.37 23.00 -72.05
CA HIS A 259 -101.51 22.26 -72.60
C HIS A 259 -101.29 20.74 -72.52
N GLU A 260 -100.08 20.25 -72.81
CA GLU A 260 -99.73 18.82 -72.69
C GLU A 260 -99.89 18.30 -71.25
N SER A 261 -99.44 19.08 -70.25
CA SER A 261 -99.53 18.69 -68.84
C SER A 261 -100.96 18.61 -68.29
N LYS A 262 -101.92 19.35 -68.87
CA LYS A 262 -103.33 19.32 -68.45
C LYS A 262 -104.17 18.28 -69.19
N GLY A 263 -103.79 17.90 -70.41
CA GLY A 263 -104.45 16.86 -71.21
C GLY A 263 -105.73 17.31 -71.94
N ASP A 264 -106.14 18.58 -71.86
CA ASP A 264 -107.22 19.16 -72.67
C ASP A 264 -106.65 20.03 -73.79
N TRP A 265 -106.90 19.61 -75.03
CA TRP A 265 -106.38 20.22 -76.24
C TRP A 265 -107.47 20.93 -77.07
N ALA A 266 -108.73 20.88 -76.63
CA ALA A 266 -109.85 21.40 -77.41
C ALA A 266 -109.91 22.93 -77.37
N THR A 267 -109.50 23.56 -76.28
CA THR A 267 -109.60 25.01 -76.05
C THR A 267 -108.26 25.66 -75.73
N CYS A 268 -108.01 26.82 -76.32
CA CYS A 268 -106.84 27.64 -76.06
C CYS A 268 -106.92 28.29 -74.69
N GLU A 269 -105.96 28.03 -73.80
CA GLU A 269 -105.89 28.64 -72.47
C GLU A 269 -105.64 30.16 -72.51
N PHE A 270 -105.20 30.70 -73.64
CA PHE A 270 -104.99 32.14 -73.78
C PHE A 270 -106.28 32.91 -74.12
N CYS A 271 -107.06 32.42 -75.09
CA CYS A 271 -108.23 33.16 -75.60
C CYS A 271 -109.57 32.44 -75.41
N GLY A 272 -109.59 31.21 -74.90
CA GLY A 272 -110.79 30.39 -74.72
C GLY A 272 -111.41 29.83 -76.01
N GLY A 273 -110.84 30.15 -77.18
CA GLY A 273 -111.31 29.64 -78.48
C GLY A 273 -110.91 28.19 -78.74
N LEU A 274 -111.61 27.53 -79.67
CA LEU A 274 -111.28 26.17 -80.11
C LEU A 274 -109.90 26.14 -80.80
N LEU A 275 -109.03 25.22 -80.39
CA LEU A 275 -107.74 24.99 -81.05
C LEU A 275 -107.89 23.94 -82.15
N PRO A 276 -107.57 24.28 -83.42
CA PRO A 276 -107.59 23.29 -84.50
C PRO A 276 -106.56 22.20 -84.23
N GLN A 277 -106.97 20.93 -84.35
CA GLN A 277 -106.09 19.77 -84.14
C GLN A 277 -104.87 19.78 -85.08
N GLU A 278 -105.03 20.33 -86.30
CA GLU A 278 -103.94 20.55 -87.25
C GLU A 278 -102.87 21.51 -86.70
N ARG A 279 -103.27 22.56 -85.97
CA ARG A 279 -102.33 23.53 -85.40
C ARG A 279 -101.49 22.92 -84.29
N ILE A 280 -102.09 22.06 -83.48
CA ILE A 280 -101.39 21.33 -82.41
C ILE A 280 -100.40 20.33 -83.01
N ALA A 281 -100.82 19.55 -84.00
CA ALA A 281 -99.95 18.61 -84.69
C ALA A 281 -98.74 19.32 -85.33
N LEU A 282 -98.95 20.50 -85.92
CA LEU A 282 -97.90 21.34 -86.51
C LEU A 282 -96.89 21.83 -85.46
N LEU A 283 -97.37 22.25 -84.28
CA LEU A 283 -96.51 22.68 -83.16
C LEU A 283 -95.74 21.49 -82.56
N ALA A 284 -96.35 20.32 -82.43
CA ALA A 284 -95.69 19.11 -81.94
C ALA A 284 -94.59 18.61 -82.89
N ARG A 285 -94.77 18.78 -84.21
CA ARG A 285 -93.73 18.48 -85.20
C ARG A 285 -92.60 19.52 -85.22
N HIS A 286 -92.89 20.76 -84.80
CA HIS A 286 -91.89 21.81 -84.67
C HIS A 286 -91.01 21.61 -83.42
N PHE A 287 -91.58 21.19 -82.29
CA PHE A 287 -90.87 20.94 -81.03
C PHE A 287 -90.70 19.44 -80.76
N SER A 288 -89.74 18.79 -81.44
CA SER A 288 -89.54 17.34 -81.33
C SER A 288 -88.83 16.91 -80.03
N GLU A 289 -89.04 15.66 -79.60
CA GLU A 289 -88.37 15.12 -78.40
C GLU A 289 -86.84 15.09 -78.51
N ALA A 290 -86.32 14.96 -79.74
CA ALA A 290 -84.89 15.02 -80.02
C ALA A 290 -84.30 16.43 -79.81
N ASP A 291 -85.05 17.50 -80.14
CA ASP A 291 -84.66 18.90 -79.85
C ASP A 291 -84.55 19.12 -78.34
N ARG A 292 -85.54 18.63 -77.59
CA ARG A 292 -85.58 18.71 -76.13
C ARG A 292 -84.38 18.03 -75.49
N LYS A 293 -84.07 16.80 -75.91
CA LYS A 293 -82.95 16.03 -75.36
C LYS A 293 -81.61 16.73 -75.62
N LEU A 294 -81.40 17.26 -76.82
CA LEU A 294 -80.19 18.00 -77.16
C LEU A 294 -80.00 19.25 -76.28
N LYS A 295 -81.08 20.00 -76.02
CA LYS A 295 -81.02 21.17 -75.11
C LYS A 295 -80.66 20.79 -73.67
N VAL A 296 -81.16 19.67 -73.15
CA VAL A 296 -80.83 19.15 -71.80
C VAL A 296 -79.37 18.72 -71.72
N ASP A 297 -78.89 17.92 -72.68
CA ASP A 297 -77.51 17.43 -72.70
C ASP A 297 -76.49 18.61 -72.79
N ILE A 298 -76.86 19.70 -73.48
CA ILE A 298 -76.08 20.94 -73.54
C ILE A 298 -76.02 21.62 -72.16
N ASP A 299 -77.15 21.74 -71.45
CA ASP A 299 -77.21 22.38 -70.13
C ASP A 299 -76.43 21.60 -69.06
N GLU A 300 -76.51 20.26 -69.09
CA GLU A 300 -75.72 19.39 -68.21
C GLU A 300 -74.22 19.55 -68.48
N THR A 301 -73.81 19.53 -69.75
CA THR A 301 -72.40 19.72 -70.16
C THR A 301 -71.87 21.08 -69.72
N LEU A 302 -72.65 22.16 -69.89
CA LEU A 302 -72.29 23.49 -69.41
C LEU A 302 -72.14 23.56 -67.88
N THR A 303 -73.03 22.88 -67.16
CA THR A 303 -73.00 22.85 -65.69
C THR A 303 -71.74 22.15 -65.18
N THR A 304 -71.41 20.99 -65.74
CA THR A 304 -70.19 20.25 -65.38
C THR A 304 -68.92 21.03 -65.74
N LEU A 305 -68.88 21.66 -66.92
CA LEU A 305 -67.75 22.47 -67.36
C LEU A 305 -67.50 23.67 -66.43
N ARG A 306 -68.57 24.36 -66.01
CA ARG A 306 -68.49 25.48 -65.06
C ARG A 306 -68.01 25.05 -63.69
N SER A 307 -68.51 23.93 -63.18
CA SER A 307 -68.08 23.37 -61.89
C SER A 307 -66.60 22.98 -61.90
N ALA A 308 -66.15 22.34 -62.98
CA ALA A 308 -64.74 21.98 -63.18
C ALA A 308 -63.84 23.22 -63.22
N TYR A 309 -64.23 24.26 -63.96
CA TYR A 309 -63.47 25.51 -64.00
C TYR A 309 -63.44 26.24 -62.64
N ALA A 310 -64.56 26.29 -61.92
CA ALA A 310 -64.62 26.91 -60.60
C ALA A 310 -63.68 26.21 -59.59
N ALA A 311 -63.53 24.89 -59.68
CA ALA A 311 -62.58 24.13 -58.87
C ALA A 311 -61.11 24.45 -59.24
N ILE A 312 -60.81 24.63 -60.53
CA ILE A 312 -59.49 25.03 -61.01
C ILE A 312 -59.14 26.45 -60.54
N ASP A 313 -60.08 27.38 -60.62
CA ASP A 313 -59.87 28.79 -60.25
C ASP A 313 -59.62 28.95 -58.75
N LYS A 314 -60.41 28.24 -57.92
CA LYS A 314 -60.33 28.27 -56.44
C LYS A 314 -59.11 27.56 -55.85
N MET A 315 -58.41 26.73 -56.61
CA MET A 315 -57.24 26.01 -56.12
C MET A 315 -56.04 26.97 -56.03
N PHE A 316 -55.47 27.13 -54.82
CA PHE A 316 -54.27 27.95 -54.60
C PHE A 316 -53.14 27.08 -54.04
N PRO A 317 -51.93 27.13 -54.62
CA PRO A 317 -50.76 26.51 -54.00
C PRO A 317 -50.42 27.17 -52.64
N PRO A 318 -49.63 26.50 -51.77
CA PRO A 318 -49.22 27.03 -50.46
C PRO A 318 -48.48 28.38 -50.53
N ASP A 319 -48.44 29.12 -49.42
CA ASP A 319 -47.68 30.38 -49.30
C ASP A 319 -46.16 30.13 -49.37
N SER A 320 -45.46 30.93 -50.18
CA SER A 320 -44.01 30.83 -50.37
C SER A 320 -43.22 31.04 -49.08
N ALA A 321 -43.73 31.86 -48.15
CA ALA A 321 -43.08 32.10 -46.85
C ALA A 321 -42.98 30.85 -45.97
N ARG A 322 -43.77 29.79 -46.28
CA ARG A 322 -43.76 28.52 -45.54
C ARG A 322 -42.66 27.56 -46.01
N LEU A 323 -41.97 27.87 -47.11
CA LEU A 323 -40.85 27.08 -47.61
C LEU A 323 -39.52 27.53 -46.97
N TYR A 324 -38.51 26.65 -47.01
CA TYR A 324 -37.12 27.01 -46.73
C TYR A 324 -36.69 28.22 -47.57
N LYS A 325 -35.91 29.12 -46.97
CA LYS A 325 -35.58 30.47 -47.49
C LYS A 325 -35.08 30.46 -48.94
N GLU A 326 -34.26 29.47 -49.27
CA GLU A 326 -33.68 29.23 -50.60
C GLU A 326 -34.69 28.77 -51.66
N LEU A 327 -35.81 28.16 -51.26
CA LEU A 327 -36.86 27.67 -52.16
C LEU A 327 -37.97 28.71 -52.39
N GLN A 328 -38.06 29.76 -51.55
CA GLN A 328 -39.13 30.76 -51.61
C GLN A 328 -39.15 31.55 -52.93
N SER A 329 -37.98 31.97 -53.42
CA SER A 329 -37.85 32.75 -54.66
C SER A 329 -38.15 31.90 -55.91
N PRO A 330 -37.55 30.70 -56.11
CA PRO A 330 -37.93 29.79 -57.18
C PRO A 330 -39.42 29.42 -57.20
N PHE A 331 -39.99 29.18 -56.01
CA PHE A 331 -41.40 28.82 -55.87
C PHE A 331 -42.33 29.97 -56.28
N SER A 332 -42.06 31.19 -55.81
CA SER A 332 -42.87 32.38 -56.15
C SER A 332 -42.89 32.67 -57.64
N ALA A 333 -41.78 32.43 -58.35
CA ALA A 333 -41.73 32.58 -59.81
C ALA A 333 -42.66 31.58 -60.52
N LYS A 334 -42.73 30.33 -60.06
CA LYS A 334 -43.60 29.29 -60.64
C LYS A 334 -45.09 29.49 -60.36
N LEU A 335 -45.47 30.17 -59.27
CA LEU A 335 -46.86 30.55 -59.02
C LEU A 335 -47.44 31.48 -60.09
N VAL A 336 -46.61 32.37 -60.65
CA VAL A 336 -47.02 33.29 -61.72
C VAL A 336 -47.37 32.52 -63.00
N GLU A 337 -46.66 31.42 -63.30
CA GLU A 337 -46.95 30.54 -64.43
C GLU A 337 -48.32 29.86 -64.26
N VAL A 338 -48.65 29.38 -63.06
CA VAL A 338 -49.95 28.76 -62.75
C VAL A 338 -51.11 29.73 -62.97
N GLU A 339 -51.01 30.95 -62.44
CA GLU A 339 -52.05 31.98 -62.59
C GLU A 339 -52.23 32.43 -64.04
N THR A 340 -51.15 32.47 -64.82
CA THR A 340 -51.20 32.76 -66.25
C THR A 340 -51.90 31.64 -67.02
N ALA A 341 -51.60 30.38 -66.70
CA ALA A 341 -52.23 29.21 -67.32
C ALA A 341 -53.74 29.14 -67.01
N LYS A 342 -54.15 29.40 -65.76
CA LYS A 342 -55.58 29.48 -65.37
C LYS A 342 -56.33 30.52 -66.20
N LYS A 343 -55.78 31.73 -66.34
CA LYS A 343 -56.39 32.81 -67.14
C LYS A 343 -56.51 32.45 -68.62
N SER A 344 -55.55 31.71 -69.17
CA SER A 344 -55.62 31.21 -70.54
C SER A 344 -56.75 30.20 -70.70
N MET A 345 -56.84 29.21 -69.80
CA MET A 345 -57.88 28.20 -69.79
C MET A 345 -59.28 28.81 -69.64
N ALA A 346 -59.43 29.82 -68.78
CA ALA A 346 -60.68 30.57 -68.61
C ALA A 346 -61.21 31.17 -69.91
N LYS A 347 -60.33 31.76 -70.72
CA LYS A 347 -60.69 32.34 -72.01
C LYS A 347 -61.17 31.28 -72.99
N GLN A 348 -60.51 30.12 -73.01
CA GLN A 348 -60.90 29.00 -73.88
C GLN A 348 -62.28 28.45 -73.47
N ILE A 349 -62.52 28.27 -72.17
CA ILE A 349 -63.81 27.81 -71.65
C ILE A 349 -64.93 28.82 -71.99
N ALA A 350 -64.69 30.12 -71.85
CA ALA A 350 -65.68 31.14 -72.20
C ALA A 350 -66.09 31.11 -73.69
N VAL A 351 -65.14 30.80 -74.59
CA VAL A 351 -65.45 30.61 -76.02
C VAL A 351 -66.34 29.38 -76.22
N ILE A 352 -66.00 28.27 -75.56
CA ILE A 352 -66.76 27.01 -75.67
C ILE A 352 -68.18 27.16 -75.11
N GLU A 353 -68.34 27.83 -73.96
CA GLU A 353 -69.65 28.12 -73.39
C GLU A 353 -70.52 28.93 -74.36
N LYS A 354 -69.92 29.95 -75.01
CA LYS A 354 -70.64 30.77 -76.00
C LYS A 354 -71.09 29.95 -77.20
N THR A 355 -70.25 29.05 -77.72
CA THR A 355 -70.61 28.19 -78.84
C THR A 355 -71.72 27.20 -78.48
N LEU A 356 -71.69 26.63 -77.28
CA LEU A 356 -72.76 25.74 -76.80
C LEU A 356 -74.11 26.48 -76.63
N GLN A 357 -74.07 27.73 -76.16
CA GLN A 357 -75.27 28.57 -76.08
C GLN A 357 -75.82 28.93 -77.47
N GLU A 358 -74.95 29.19 -78.45
CA GLU A 358 -75.37 29.36 -79.84
C GLU A 358 -76.02 28.07 -80.37
N LYS A 359 -75.38 26.91 -80.17
CA LYS A 359 -75.93 25.61 -80.56
C LYS A 359 -77.31 25.34 -79.96
N LYS A 360 -77.52 25.74 -78.70
CA LYS A 360 -78.82 25.61 -78.01
C LYS A 360 -79.95 26.39 -78.70
N SER A 361 -79.64 27.53 -79.33
CA SER A 361 -80.61 28.33 -80.07
C SER A 361 -80.78 27.91 -81.54
N LYS A 362 -79.87 27.09 -82.08
CA LYS A 362 -79.86 26.58 -83.47
C LYS A 362 -79.72 25.06 -83.52
N THR A 363 -80.69 24.34 -82.97
CA THR A 363 -80.63 22.87 -82.84
C THR A 363 -80.74 22.14 -84.19
N THR A 364 -81.33 22.76 -85.20
CA THR A 364 -81.47 22.23 -86.57
C THR A 364 -80.18 22.34 -87.39
N GLU A 365 -79.20 23.14 -86.95
CA GLU A 365 -77.95 23.39 -87.68
C GLU A 365 -76.76 22.81 -86.92
N ALA A 366 -75.81 22.18 -87.62
CA ALA A 366 -74.53 21.84 -87.00
C ALA A 366 -73.74 23.13 -86.75
N VAL A 367 -73.18 23.28 -85.54
CA VAL A 367 -72.29 24.40 -85.19
C VAL A 367 -70.89 23.83 -85.04
N THR A 368 -69.89 24.41 -85.69
CA THR A 368 -68.50 23.94 -85.52
C THR A 368 -67.93 24.53 -84.23
N LEU A 369 -67.42 23.67 -83.34
CA LEU A 369 -66.64 24.11 -82.17
C LEU A 369 -65.16 24.18 -82.56
N ASP A 370 -64.72 25.34 -83.08
CA ASP A 370 -63.35 25.55 -83.54
C ASP A 370 -62.32 25.68 -82.40
N SER A 371 -62.78 25.94 -81.17
CA SER A 371 -61.92 26.09 -80.00
C SER A 371 -61.70 24.75 -79.30
N GLN A 372 -60.44 24.32 -79.19
CA GLN A 372 -60.04 23.20 -78.32
C GLN A 372 -59.63 23.73 -76.94
N LEU A 373 -59.81 22.90 -75.91
CA LEU A 373 -59.32 23.16 -74.57
C LEU A 373 -57.92 22.56 -74.39
N ASP A 374 -56.91 23.41 -74.29
CA ASP A 374 -55.52 23.01 -74.02
C ASP A 374 -55.21 23.07 -72.52
N ALA A 375 -55.13 21.90 -71.89
CA ALA A 375 -54.76 21.73 -70.49
C ALA A 375 -53.24 21.64 -70.26
N GLY A 376 -52.42 21.52 -71.32
CA GLY A 376 -50.98 21.29 -71.23
C GLY A 376 -50.24 22.33 -70.37
N PRO A 377 -50.40 23.65 -70.65
CA PRO A 377 -49.72 24.70 -69.90
C PRO A 377 -50.06 24.70 -68.40
N LEU A 378 -51.31 24.39 -68.04
CA LEU A 378 -51.71 24.33 -66.63
C LEU A 378 -51.14 23.09 -65.94
N ARG A 379 -51.16 21.92 -66.59
CA ARG A 379 -50.57 20.68 -66.05
C ARG A 379 -49.06 20.84 -65.82
N GLU A 380 -48.35 21.46 -66.76
CA GLU A 380 -46.91 21.72 -66.64
C GLU A 380 -46.60 22.70 -65.50
N ALA A 381 -47.33 23.82 -65.42
CA ALA A 381 -47.13 24.80 -64.36
C ALA A 381 -47.36 24.19 -62.96
N LEU A 382 -48.38 23.34 -62.80
CA LEU A 382 -48.64 22.62 -61.54
C LEU A 382 -47.57 21.59 -61.20
N ALA A 383 -47.07 20.84 -62.19
CA ALA A 383 -45.97 19.90 -62.00
C ALA A 383 -44.70 20.60 -61.49
N ASN A 384 -44.36 21.75 -62.07
CA ASN A 384 -43.20 22.54 -61.66
C ASN A 384 -43.30 23.07 -60.22
N VAL A 385 -44.47 23.55 -59.81
CA VAL A 385 -44.74 23.98 -58.42
C VAL A 385 -44.64 22.80 -57.46
N ASN A 386 -45.22 21.65 -57.83
CA ASN A 386 -45.21 20.45 -56.99
C ASN A 386 -43.81 19.86 -56.78
N ALA A 387 -42.92 19.92 -57.79
CA ALA A 387 -41.52 19.49 -57.64
C ALA A 387 -40.78 20.26 -56.55
N ILE A 388 -41.04 21.57 -56.41
CA ILE A 388 -40.43 22.41 -55.36
C ILE A 388 -41.02 22.07 -53.98
N ILE A 389 -42.32 21.77 -53.90
CA ILE A 389 -42.97 21.31 -52.66
C ILE A 389 -42.38 19.96 -52.20
N GLU A 390 -42.13 19.04 -53.13
CA GLU A 390 -41.50 17.76 -52.83
C GLU A 390 -40.06 17.93 -52.32
N GLN A 391 -39.29 18.85 -52.92
CA GLN A 391 -37.95 19.20 -52.44
C GLN A 391 -37.96 19.76 -51.01
N HIS A 392 -38.94 20.61 -50.68
CA HIS A 392 -39.16 21.11 -49.32
C HIS A 392 -39.48 19.96 -48.36
N ASN A 393 -40.47 19.13 -48.68
CA ASN A 393 -40.92 18.03 -47.81
C ASN A 393 -39.80 16.98 -47.58
N ALA A 394 -38.99 16.69 -48.61
CA ALA A 394 -37.85 15.78 -48.47
C ALA A 394 -36.84 16.29 -47.44
N ARG A 395 -36.53 17.59 -47.46
CA ARG A 395 -35.59 18.19 -46.52
C ARG A 395 -36.11 18.19 -45.09
N SER A 396 -37.39 18.41 -44.89
CA SER A 396 -38.01 18.33 -43.55
C SER A 396 -37.93 16.92 -42.96
N ARG A 397 -38.04 15.87 -43.79
CA ARG A 397 -37.89 14.47 -43.36
C ARG A 397 -36.46 14.11 -42.95
N ASP A 398 -35.45 14.62 -43.66
CA ASP A 398 -34.03 14.32 -43.38
C ASP A 398 -33.41 15.24 -42.31
N PHE A 399 -34.15 16.23 -41.83
CA PHE A 399 -33.68 17.27 -40.92
C PHE A 399 -33.03 16.72 -39.63
N HIS A 400 -33.65 15.72 -39.00
CA HIS A 400 -33.15 15.14 -37.75
C HIS A 400 -31.79 14.43 -37.92
N SER A 401 -31.56 13.78 -39.06
CA SER A 401 -30.28 13.11 -39.34
C SER A 401 -29.15 14.13 -39.48
N VAL A 402 -29.38 15.18 -40.27
CA VAL A 402 -28.40 16.25 -40.49
C VAL A 402 -28.10 17.02 -39.20
N GLN A 403 -29.12 17.32 -38.39
CA GLN A 403 -28.94 17.98 -37.09
C GLN A 403 -28.14 17.10 -36.12
N SER A 404 -28.38 15.79 -36.09
CA SER A 404 -27.63 14.86 -35.23
C SER A 404 -26.15 14.77 -35.58
N ALA A 405 -25.81 14.79 -36.89
CA ALA A 405 -24.44 14.79 -37.36
C ALA A 405 -23.71 16.09 -36.98
N ALA A 406 -24.39 17.24 -37.10
CA ALA A 406 -23.83 18.54 -36.69
C ALA A 406 -23.55 18.59 -35.18
N ILE A 407 -24.47 18.07 -34.34
CA ILE A 407 -24.26 17.97 -32.89
C ILE A 407 -23.03 17.12 -32.57
N GLN A 408 -22.82 16.00 -33.26
CA GLN A 408 -21.64 15.18 -33.05
C GLN A 408 -20.35 15.88 -33.46
N ALA A 409 -20.33 16.55 -34.63
CA ALA A 409 -19.17 17.33 -35.07
C ALA A 409 -18.78 18.43 -34.06
N LEU A 410 -19.78 19.15 -33.51
CA LEU A 410 -19.56 20.16 -32.48
C LEU A 410 -18.98 19.55 -31.18
N LYS A 411 -19.52 18.41 -30.72
CA LYS A 411 -18.99 17.70 -29.55
C LYS A 411 -17.52 17.33 -29.75
N THR A 412 -17.21 16.70 -30.87
CA THR A 412 -15.85 16.26 -31.23
C THR A 412 -14.89 17.44 -31.23
N HIS A 413 -15.24 18.56 -31.87
CA HIS A 413 -14.40 19.77 -31.90
C HIS A 413 -14.07 20.27 -30.50
N TYR A 414 -15.08 20.54 -29.67
CA TYR A 414 -14.85 21.09 -28.33
C TYR A 414 -14.10 20.11 -27.43
N LEU A 415 -14.41 18.81 -27.46
CA LEU A 415 -13.65 17.81 -26.69
C LEU A 415 -12.20 17.71 -27.15
N SER A 416 -11.92 17.92 -28.44
CA SER A 416 -10.56 17.93 -28.99
C SER A 416 -9.71 19.07 -28.44
N THR A 417 -10.31 20.20 -28.03
CA THR A 417 -9.56 21.33 -27.44
C THR A 417 -8.89 21.01 -26.11
N ILE A 418 -9.38 20.02 -25.36
CA ILE A 418 -8.82 19.59 -24.07
C ILE A 418 -8.05 18.27 -24.17
N PHE A 419 -7.94 17.69 -25.38
CA PHE A 419 -7.46 16.31 -25.57
C PHE A 419 -6.03 16.10 -25.10
N GLU A 420 -5.10 16.96 -25.52
CA GLU A 420 -3.68 16.83 -25.15
C GLU A 420 -3.47 17.01 -23.64
N ASP A 421 -4.07 18.04 -23.05
CA ASP A 421 -3.93 18.36 -21.63
C ASP A 421 -4.52 17.29 -20.72
N VAL A 422 -5.69 16.74 -21.06
CA VAL A 422 -6.31 15.66 -20.29
C VAL A 422 -5.54 14.35 -20.47
N SER A 423 -5.08 14.05 -21.69
CA SER A 423 -4.29 12.84 -21.97
C SER A 423 -2.95 12.85 -21.22
N LYS A 424 -2.25 13.99 -21.23
CA LYS A 424 -1.02 14.20 -20.47
C LYS A 424 -1.24 14.02 -18.96
N ARG A 425 -2.26 14.69 -18.41
CA ARG A 425 -2.60 14.57 -16.98
C ARG A 425 -3.00 13.14 -16.61
N LYS A 426 -3.67 12.41 -17.51
CA LYS A 426 -4.02 11.01 -17.29
C LYS A 426 -2.77 10.12 -17.20
N ALA A 427 -1.81 10.29 -18.11
CA ALA A 427 -0.53 9.59 -18.01
C ALA A 427 0.21 9.91 -16.69
N GLU A 428 0.24 11.18 -16.27
CA GLU A 428 0.82 11.59 -14.97
C GLU A 428 0.09 10.95 -13.77
N ILE A 429 -1.25 10.82 -13.82
CA ILE A 429 -2.05 10.13 -12.78
C ILE A 429 -1.72 8.64 -12.73
N ASP A 430 -1.60 7.99 -13.90
CA ASP A 430 -1.28 6.56 -13.99
C ASP A 430 0.14 6.29 -13.43
N GLU A 431 1.12 7.14 -13.75
CA GLU A 431 2.47 7.09 -13.17
C GLU A 431 2.45 7.27 -11.64
N LEU A 432 1.70 8.26 -11.14
CA LEU A 432 1.53 8.49 -9.70
C LEU A 432 0.87 7.29 -9.00
N GLU A 433 -0.05 6.59 -9.65
CA GLU A 433 -0.68 5.40 -9.09
C GLU A 433 0.29 4.23 -8.97
N ILE A 434 1.17 4.03 -9.95
CA ILE A 434 2.25 3.05 -9.88
C ILE A 434 3.19 3.38 -8.71
N ASP A 435 3.59 4.65 -8.59
CA ASP A 435 4.45 5.11 -7.49
C ASP A 435 3.81 4.94 -6.11
N LEU A 436 2.51 5.23 -5.98
CA LEU A 436 1.77 5.01 -4.73
C LEU A 436 1.73 3.54 -4.33
N LYS A 437 1.48 2.62 -5.28
CA LYS A 437 1.48 1.17 -5.02
C LYS A 437 2.86 0.69 -4.58
N ARG A 438 3.93 1.15 -5.24
CA ARG A 438 5.32 0.83 -4.87
C ARG A 438 5.64 1.29 -3.45
N ARG A 439 5.33 2.54 -3.11
CA ARG A 439 5.61 3.11 -1.79
C ARG A 439 4.79 2.45 -0.67
N ALA A 440 3.53 2.11 -0.95
CA ALA A 440 2.70 1.36 0.00
C ALA A 440 3.29 -0.04 0.28
N ALA A 441 3.79 -0.73 -0.75
CA ALA A 441 4.47 -2.02 -0.59
C ALA A 441 5.77 -1.88 0.24
N GLU A 442 6.58 -0.85 0.00
CA GLU A 442 7.79 -0.57 0.79
C GLU A 442 7.47 -0.32 2.27
N ILE A 443 6.39 0.42 2.57
CA ILE A 443 5.94 0.66 3.95
C ILE A 443 5.48 -0.65 4.60
N GLU A 444 4.72 -1.47 3.89
CA GLU A 444 4.25 -2.76 4.39
C GLU A 444 5.40 -3.71 4.70
N GLU A 445 6.42 -3.77 3.82
CA GLU A 445 7.63 -4.57 4.05
C GLU A 445 8.36 -4.15 5.34
N ILE A 446 8.53 -2.84 5.56
CA ILE A 446 9.17 -2.32 6.76
C ILE A 446 8.34 -2.65 8.01
N ASN A 447 7.02 -2.50 7.95
CA ASN A 447 6.13 -2.88 9.05
C ASN A 447 6.23 -4.36 9.40
N GLN A 448 6.34 -5.24 8.40
CA GLN A 448 6.53 -6.67 8.61
C GLN A 448 7.88 -6.99 9.25
N ARG A 449 8.96 -6.31 8.84
CA ARG A 449 10.28 -6.45 9.50
C ARG A 449 10.21 -6.02 10.96
N ILE A 450 9.61 -4.87 11.25
CA ILE A 450 9.40 -4.37 12.61
C ILE A 450 8.61 -5.39 13.44
N ALA A 451 7.49 -5.90 12.91
CA ALA A 451 6.65 -6.89 13.60
C ALA A 451 7.41 -8.20 13.89
N SER A 452 8.19 -8.70 12.93
CA SER A 452 9.00 -9.90 13.09
C SER A 452 10.11 -9.71 14.14
N ALA A 453 10.86 -8.61 14.05
CA ALA A 453 11.92 -8.27 15.02
C ALA A 453 11.36 -8.16 16.44
N ARG A 454 10.20 -7.51 16.59
CA ARG A 454 9.50 -7.40 17.87
C ARG A 454 9.00 -8.75 18.40
N ALA A 455 8.50 -9.63 17.53
CA ALA A 455 8.07 -10.97 17.93
C ALA A 455 9.24 -11.82 18.44
N GLN A 456 10.41 -11.72 17.80
CA GLN A 456 11.65 -12.39 18.24
C GLN A 456 12.07 -11.89 19.63
N ILE A 457 12.12 -10.57 19.84
CA ILE A 457 12.40 -9.94 21.14
C ILE A 457 11.41 -10.44 22.21
N SER A 458 10.11 -10.42 21.93
CA SER A 458 9.07 -10.90 22.88
C SER A 458 9.22 -12.39 23.24
N SER A 459 9.62 -13.24 22.29
CA SER A 459 9.85 -14.66 22.55
C SER A 459 11.04 -14.91 23.47
N ALA A 460 12.13 -14.16 23.29
CA ALA A 460 13.28 -14.16 24.21
C ALA A 460 12.90 -13.64 25.61
N HIS A 461 11.89 -12.77 25.70
CA HIS A 461 11.42 -12.19 26.96
C HIS A 461 10.49 -13.09 27.80
N LYS A 462 9.89 -14.15 27.22
CA LYS A 462 9.07 -15.12 27.96
C LYS A 462 9.86 -15.90 29.03
N ALA A 463 11.19 -15.78 29.05
CA ALA A 463 12.08 -16.36 30.07
C ALA A 463 12.32 -15.48 31.31
N CYS A 464 11.61 -14.34 31.47
CA CYS A 464 11.80 -13.43 32.60
C CYS A 464 11.69 -14.12 33.98
N GLY A 465 10.73 -15.03 34.14
CA GLY A 465 10.58 -15.83 35.36
C GLY A 465 11.84 -16.66 35.64
N SER A 466 12.36 -17.37 34.64
CA SER A 466 13.58 -18.17 34.76
C SER A 466 14.81 -17.32 35.10
N ILE A 467 14.92 -16.11 34.55
CA ILE A 467 16.01 -15.18 34.86
C ILE A 467 15.91 -14.71 36.32
N ASN A 468 14.71 -14.37 36.80
CA ASN A 468 14.48 -13.98 38.19
C ASN A 468 14.78 -15.11 39.18
N ASP A 469 14.34 -16.33 38.89
CA ASP A 469 14.61 -17.51 39.69
C ASP A 469 16.11 -17.82 39.75
N ALA A 470 16.79 -17.72 38.60
CA ALA A 470 18.23 -17.91 38.51
C ALA A 470 19.01 -16.80 39.24
N LEU A 471 18.58 -15.53 39.14
CA LEU A 471 19.20 -14.41 39.84
C LEU A 471 19.08 -14.56 41.36
N ARG A 472 17.89 -14.93 41.84
CA ARG A 472 17.65 -15.21 43.27
C ARG A 472 18.52 -16.36 43.76
N THR A 473 18.70 -17.39 42.94
CA THR A 473 19.55 -18.55 43.27
C THR A 473 21.03 -18.16 43.30
N PHE A 474 21.49 -17.37 42.34
CA PHE A 474 22.90 -16.95 42.23
C PHE A 474 23.30 -15.99 43.36
N LEU A 475 22.48 -14.97 43.64
CA LEU A 475 22.75 -13.98 44.69
C LEU A 475 22.40 -14.49 46.10
N GLY A 476 21.61 -15.56 46.22
CA GLY A 476 21.09 -16.04 47.50
C GLY A 476 20.03 -15.14 48.15
N ARG A 477 19.66 -14.03 47.50
CA ARG A 477 18.66 -13.04 47.95
C ARG A 477 17.80 -12.61 46.76
N GLY A 478 16.55 -12.24 47.04
CA GLY A 478 15.56 -11.82 46.04
C GLY A 478 15.36 -10.30 45.96
N GLU A 479 16.37 -9.52 46.33
CA GLU A 479 16.25 -8.06 46.34
C GLU A 479 16.18 -7.47 44.93
N LEU A 480 16.85 -8.09 43.95
CA LEU A 480 16.81 -7.68 42.56
C LEU A 480 15.86 -8.58 41.76
N SER A 481 15.00 -7.96 40.96
CA SER A 481 14.15 -8.65 40.00
C SER A 481 14.02 -7.85 38.70
N PHE A 482 13.74 -8.56 37.63
CA PHE A 482 13.41 -8.02 36.33
C PHE A 482 11.90 -8.01 36.16
N GLU A 483 11.37 -6.86 35.77
CA GLU A 483 9.99 -6.71 35.31
C GLU A 483 10.00 -6.33 33.83
N PRO A 484 9.15 -6.94 32.98
CA PRO A 484 9.02 -6.51 31.59
C PRO A 484 8.63 -5.04 31.53
N GLU A 485 9.43 -4.21 30.87
CA GLU A 485 9.07 -2.82 30.64
C GLU A 485 8.17 -2.76 29.40
N MET A 486 6.91 -2.37 29.60
CA MET A 486 5.95 -2.21 28.50
C MET A 486 6.02 -0.78 27.98
N ARG A 487 6.19 -0.64 26.67
CA ARG A 487 6.03 0.61 25.94
C ARG A 487 4.76 0.52 25.11
N LEU A 488 3.96 1.58 25.13
CA LEU A 488 2.88 1.74 24.16
C LEU A 488 3.53 2.07 22.81
N VAL A 489 3.21 1.25 21.82
CA VAL A 489 3.70 1.48 20.46
C VAL A 489 2.50 1.65 19.56
N ASP A 490 2.53 2.73 18.79
CA ASP A 490 1.50 3.03 17.81
C ASP A 490 1.52 1.94 16.73
N HIS A 491 0.38 1.30 16.52
CA HIS A 491 0.19 0.38 15.40
C HIS A 491 -0.39 1.11 14.18
N ALA A 492 -0.20 0.50 13.01
CA ALA A 492 -0.67 1.04 11.73
C ALA A 492 -2.20 1.23 11.66
N ASP A 493 -2.96 0.57 12.54
CA ASP A 493 -4.42 0.74 12.70
C ASP A 493 -4.81 1.88 13.66
N GLY A 494 -3.84 2.59 14.24
CA GLY A 494 -4.04 3.69 15.18
C GLY A 494 -4.33 3.25 16.61
N GLU A 495 -4.33 1.95 16.89
CA GLU A 495 -4.54 1.41 18.24
C GLU A 495 -3.19 1.17 18.93
N PRO A 496 -2.82 1.94 19.97
CA PRO A 496 -1.58 1.70 20.69
C PRO A 496 -1.67 0.34 21.40
N ARG A 497 -0.65 -0.50 21.21
CA ARG A 497 -0.55 -1.79 21.90
C ARG A 497 0.68 -1.80 22.79
N GLU A 498 0.53 -2.45 23.95
CA GLU A 498 1.63 -2.63 24.88
C GLU A 498 2.63 -3.64 24.33
N GLN A 499 3.91 -3.26 24.31
CA GLN A 499 4.99 -4.12 23.86
C GLN A 499 6.18 -4.03 24.79
N VAL A 500 6.80 -5.18 25.06
CA VAL A 500 8.01 -5.25 25.91
C VAL A 500 9.16 -4.56 25.17
N SER A 501 9.69 -3.46 25.73
CA SER A 501 10.86 -2.73 25.20
C SER A 501 12.17 -3.14 25.88
N GLY A 502 12.10 -3.93 26.95
CA GLY A 502 13.25 -4.40 27.72
C GLY A 502 12.82 -4.87 29.10
N TYR A 503 13.77 -4.89 30.04
CA TYR A 503 13.48 -5.17 31.44
C TYR A 503 13.79 -3.97 32.31
N LYS A 504 12.83 -3.58 33.14
CA LYS A 504 13.05 -2.70 34.27
C LYS A 504 13.62 -3.52 35.42
N ILE A 505 14.69 -3.02 36.03
CA ILE A 505 15.22 -3.65 37.24
C ILE A 505 14.53 -3.04 38.45
N MET A 506 14.03 -3.91 39.31
CA MET A 506 13.41 -3.56 40.57
C MET A 506 14.34 -3.96 41.71
N ARG A 507 14.42 -3.11 42.74
CA ARG A 507 14.99 -3.40 44.04
C ARG A 507 13.85 -3.47 45.05
N GLY A 508 13.39 -4.67 45.37
CA GLY A 508 12.12 -4.88 46.06
C GLY A 508 10.95 -4.39 45.20
N ASN A 509 10.16 -3.44 45.71
CA ASN A 509 9.03 -2.86 44.99
C ASN A 509 9.36 -1.54 44.28
N GLU A 510 10.59 -1.05 44.39
CA GLU A 510 11.01 0.22 43.80
C GLU A 510 11.96 0.00 42.61
N PRO A 511 11.94 0.86 41.58
CA PRO A 511 12.90 0.79 40.49
C PRO A 511 14.34 0.99 40.98
N ALA A 512 15.27 0.17 40.49
CA ALA A 512 16.68 0.37 40.78
C ALA A 512 17.21 1.61 40.04
N SER A 513 17.87 2.51 40.76
CA SER A 513 18.52 3.70 40.20
C SER A 513 19.98 3.47 39.81
N HIS A 514 20.67 2.53 40.47
CA HIS A 514 22.08 2.20 40.25
C HIS A 514 22.32 0.69 40.46
N LEU A 515 23.27 0.15 39.71
CA LEU A 515 23.80 -1.21 39.88
C LEU A 515 25.29 -1.14 40.23
N SER A 516 25.70 -1.92 41.22
CA SER A 516 27.11 -2.18 41.49
C SER A 516 27.76 -3.04 40.40
N GLU A 517 29.09 -3.02 40.29
CA GLU A 517 29.82 -3.88 39.34
C GLU A 517 29.58 -5.38 39.60
N GLY A 518 29.42 -5.77 40.88
CA GLY A 518 29.06 -7.14 41.25
C GLY A 518 27.66 -7.53 40.74
N GLU A 519 26.67 -6.64 40.85
CA GLU A 519 25.32 -6.89 40.33
C GLU A 519 25.29 -6.98 38.80
N LYS A 520 26.05 -6.13 38.08
CA LYS A 520 26.19 -6.24 36.61
C LYS A 520 26.78 -7.58 36.20
N THR A 521 27.83 -8.02 36.91
CA THR A 521 28.49 -9.31 36.67
C THR A 521 27.53 -10.47 36.94
N ALA A 522 26.77 -10.41 38.03
CA ALA A 522 25.76 -11.41 38.39
C ALA A 522 24.67 -11.54 37.32
N ILE A 523 24.12 -10.42 36.86
CA ILE A 523 23.10 -10.39 35.81
C ILE A 523 23.62 -11.01 34.52
N ALA A 524 24.83 -10.60 34.09
CA ALA A 524 25.46 -11.15 32.89
C ALA A 524 25.72 -12.66 33.02
N PHE A 525 26.15 -13.12 34.20
CA PHE A 525 26.46 -14.53 34.43
C PHE A 525 25.19 -15.39 34.48
N VAL A 526 24.12 -14.91 35.11
CA VAL A 526 22.81 -15.56 35.08
C VAL A 526 22.29 -15.66 33.65
N TYR A 527 22.38 -14.57 32.88
CA TYR A 527 22.01 -14.55 31.48
C TYR A 527 22.82 -15.58 30.67
N PHE A 528 24.16 -15.62 30.86
CA PHE A 528 25.02 -16.63 30.25
C PHE A 528 24.58 -18.05 30.56
N VAL A 529 24.28 -18.37 31.82
CA VAL A 529 23.85 -19.70 32.25
C VAL A 529 22.50 -20.09 31.66
N VAL A 530 21.53 -19.17 31.59
CA VAL A 530 20.24 -19.43 30.93
C VAL A 530 20.45 -19.76 29.45
N HIS A 531 21.37 -19.09 28.77
CA HIS A 531 21.71 -19.34 27.35
C HIS A 531 22.52 -20.63 27.14
N LEU A 532 23.13 -21.19 28.18
CA LEU A 532 23.69 -22.55 28.08
C LEU A 532 22.59 -23.63 28.01
N GLY A 533 21.36 -23.31 28.41
CA GLY A 533 20.22 -24.23 28.50
C GLY A 533 19.12 -24.01 27.46
N ASP A 534 19.32 -23.11 26.48
CA ASP A 534 18.33 -22.74 25.47
C ASP A 534 18.17 -23.76 24.32
N GLY A 535 18.96 -24.84 24.34
CA GLY A 535 18.94 -25.90 23.33
C GLY A 535 19.83 -25.64 22.11
N GLN A 536 20.41 -24.45 21.96
CA GLN A 536 21.38 -24.16 20.89
C GLN A 536 22.81 -24.63 21.25
N PHE A 537 23.07 -24.87 22.53
CA PHE A 537 24.35 -25.38 23.01
C PHE A 537 24.18 -26.80 23.59
N GLN A 538 24.69 -27.80 22.86
CA GLN A 538 24.70 -29.18 23.36
C GLN A 538 25.79 -29.35 24.42
N LYS A 539 25.38 -29.22 25.68
CA LYS A 539 26.29 -29.21 26.83
C LYS A 539 27.27 -30.38 26.84
N GLY A 540 26.80 -31.60 26.55
CA GLY A 540 27.60 -32.84 26.60
C GLY A 540 28.86 -32.83 25.72
N ASP A 541 28.85 -32.06 24.62
CA ASP A 541 29.95 -31.94 23.67
C ASP A 541 30.67 -30.58 23.80
N GLY A 542 30.16 -29.71 24.67
CA GLY A 542 30.54 -28.31 24.73
C GLY A 542 31.63 -27.96 25.73
N ILE A 543 32.44 -26.97 25.35
CA ILE A 543 33.50 -26.38 26.16
C ILE A 543 32.98 -25.05 26.74
N ILE A 544 33.11 -24.89 28.05
CA ILE A 544 32.70 -23.67 28.75
C ILE A 544 33.91 -23.02 29.41
N VAL A 545 34.13 -21.75 29.15
CA VAL A 545 35.21 -20.94 29.74
C VAL A 545 34.60 -19.82 30.56
N ILE A 546 35.01 -19.69 31.81
CA ILE A 546 34.44 -18.72 32.76
C ILE A 546 35.56 -17.92 33.41
N ASP A 547 35.62 -16.63 33.10
CA ASP A 547 36.55 -15.67 33.67
C ASP A 547 35.89 -14.95 34.86
N ASP A 548 36.25 -15.38 36.06
CA ASP A 548 35.99 -14.72 37.33
C ASP A 548 34.51 -14.34 37.59
N PRO A 549 33.63 -15.35 37.74
CA PRO A 549 32.18 -15.12 37.83
C PRO A 549 31.72 -14.45 39.13
N VAL A 550 32.63 -14.27 40.09
CA VAL A 550 32.36 -13.74 41.43
C VAL A 550 33.12 -12.44 41.73
N SER A 551 33.68 -11.81 40.70
CA SER A 551 34.39 -10.55 40.85
C SER A 551 33.48 -9.49 41.47
N SER A 552 33.95 -8.77 42.49
CA SER A 552 33.21 -7.69 43.16
C SER A 552 31.88 -8.11 43.81
N LEU A 553 31.66 -9.40 44.07
CA LEU A 553 30.55 -9.90 44.90
C LEU A 553 30.93 -9.84 46.38
N ASP A 554 29.90 -9.70 47.24
CA ASP A 554 30.05 -9.80 48.68
C ASP A 554 30.31 -11.25 49.12
N SER A 555 31.01 -11.41 50.24
CA SER A 555 31.36 -12.72 50.83
C SER A 555 30.13 -13.62 51.04
N ASN A 556 28.96 -13.00 51.27
CA ASN A 556 27.70 -13.68 51.53
C ASN A 556 27.13 -14.41 50.31
N SER A 557 27.50 -14.02 49.08
CA SER A 557 26.99 -14.62 47.84
C SER A 557 27.94 -15.68 47.25
N LEU A 558 29.14 -15.84 47.82
CA LEU A 558 30.20 -16.68 47.26
C LEU A 558 29.79 -18.17 47.11
N TYR A 559 29.14 -18.73 48.14
CA TYR A 559 28.73 -20.13 48.16
C TYR A 559 27.61 -20.42 47.16
N GLN A 560 26.67 -19.48 47.03
CA GLN A 560 25.54 -19.55 46.11
C GLN A 560 26.03 -19.41 44.68
N ALA A 561 26.92 -18.46 44.42
CA ALA A 561 27.57 -18.30 43.12
C ALA A 561 28.37 -19.56 42.72
N PHE A 562 29.12 -20.16 43.65
CA PHE A 562 29.82 -21.43 43.42
C PHE A 562 28.84 -22.58 43.11
N SER A 563 27.77 -22.73 43.90
CA SER A 563 26.75 -23.76 43.69
C SER A 563 26.06 -23.59 42.33
N PHE A 564 25.68 -22.35 41.99
CA PHE A 564 25.06 -22.00 40.73
C PHE A 564 26.00 -22.29 39.54
N LEU A 565 27.26 -21.84 39.60
CA LEU A 565 28.29 -22.16 38.61
C LEU A 565 28.41 -23.68 38.43
N LYS A 566 28.60 -24.42 39.53
CA LYS A 566 28.80 -25.87 39.51
C LYS A 566 27.65 -26.57 38.80
N ASN A 567 26.41 -26.23 39.12
CA ASN A 567 25.23 -26.84 38.50
C ASN A 567 25.11 -26.42 37.02
N ALA A 568 25.39 -25.15 36.72
CA ALA A 568 25.35 -24.59 35.38
C ALA A 568 26.31 -25.29 34.41
N VAL A 569 27.48 -25.76 34.86
CA VAL A 569 28.49 -26.38 33.99
C VAL A 569 28.61 -27.90 34.15
N THR A 570 27.92 -28.51 35.13
CA THR A 570 27.96 -29.98 35.32
C THR A 570 27.35 -30.69 34.10
N GLY A 571 28.08 -31.67 33.55
CA GLY A 571 27.68 -32.39 32.33
C GLY A 571 28.26 -31.80 31.04
N SER A 572 29.08 -30.75 31.13
CA SER A 572 29.86 -30.25 30.00
C SER A 572 31.06 -31.15 29.66
N HIS A 573 31.47 -31.15 28.39
CA HIS A 573 32.66 -31.90 27.94
C HIS A 573 33.93 -31.41 28.65
N GLN A 574 34.14 -30.09 28.67
CA GLN A 574 35.29 -29.47 29.34
C GLN A 574 34.91 -28.10 29.92
N VAL A 575 35.45 -27.78 31.10
CA VAL A 575 35.20 -26.51 31.77
C VAL A 575 36.52 -25.88 32.20
N PHE A 576 36.73 -24.63 31.81
CA PHE A 576 37.83 -23.79 32.27
C PHE A 576 37.27 -22.71 33.19
N VAL A 577 37.74 -22.66 34.43
CA VAL A 577 37.36 -21.60 35.39
C VAL A 577 38.63 -20.84 35.78
N LEU A 578 38.64 -19.54 35.49
CA LEU A 578 39.69 -18.62 35.90
C LEU A 578 39.14 -17.79 37.06
N THR A 579 39.95 -17.56 38.09
CA THR A 579 39.57 -16.67 39.20
C THR A 579 40.79 -16.03 39.80
N HIS A 580 40.59 -14.86 40.42
CA HIS A 580 41.59 -14.23 41.29
C HIS A 580 41.16 -14.27 42.77
N ASN A 581 39.97 -14.81 43.08
CA ASN A 581 39.44 -14.90 44.43
C ASN A 581 39.91 -16.23 45.08
N PHE A 582 40.67 -16.12 46.15
CA PHE A 582 41.26 -17.28 46.83
C PHE A 582 40.23 -18.17 47.52
N GLU A 583 39.20 -17.59 48.14
CA GLU A 583 38.12 -18.37 48.77
C GLU A 583 37.30 -19.11 47.72
N PHE A 584 37.05 -18.48 46.56
CA PHE A 584 36.41 -19.16 45.43
C PHE A 584 37.26 -20.30 44.89
N LEU A 585 38.59 -20.09 44.77
CA LEU A 585 39.53 -21.13 44.37
C LEU A 585 39.49 -22.32 45.33
N ARG A 586 39.41 -22.10 46.65
CA ARG A 586 39.27 -23.19 47.63
C ARG A 586 38.00 -24.02 47.40
N LEU A 587 36.87 -23.39 47.10
CA LEU A 587 35.64 -24.10 46.74
C LEU A 587 35.81 -24.96 45.47
N LEU A 588 36.50 -24.43 44.45
CA LEU A 588 36.83 -25.17 43.23
C LEU A 588 37.78 -26.35 43.49
N LEU A 589 38.82 -26.17 44.32
CA LEU A 589 39.75 -27.22 44.71
C LEU A 589 39.05 -28.33 45.51
N ASN A 590 38.12 -27.97 46.39
CA ASN A 590 37.29 -28.93 47.12
C ASN A 590 36.37 -29.71 46.17
N TRP A 591 35.79 -29.04 45.16
CA TRP A 591 34.97 -29.69 44.14
C TRP A 591 35.73 -30.74 43.30
N ARG A 592 37.04 -30.52 43.12
CA ARG A 592 37.97 -31.44 42.45
C ARG A 592 38.29 -32.71 43.25
N SER A 593 38.08 -32.73 44.56
CA SER A 593 38.51 -33.84 45.42
C SER A 593 37.96 -35.22 45.01
N GLY A 594 38.66 -36.30 45.39
CA GLY A 594 38.28 -37.67 45.03
C GLY A 594 38.60 -38.04 43.57
N ALA A 595 37.66 -38.70 42.89
CA ALA A 595 37.85 -39.27 41.55
C ALA A 595 38.23 -38.24 40.46
N ARG A 596 37.82 -36.96 40.63
CA ARG A 596 38.11 -35.87 39.68
C ARG A 596 39.55 -35.36 39.75
N ARG A 597 40.33 -35.69 40.78
CA ARG A 597 41.73 -35.24 40.90
C ARG A 597 42.59 -35.62 39.70
N LYS A 598 42.31 -36.78 39.07
CA LYS A 598 43.04 -37.33 37.93
C LYS A 598 42.69 -36.70 36.58
N THR A 599 41.53 -36.03 36.47
CA THR A 599 40.98 -35.50 35.21
C THR A 599 40.94 -33.98 35.20
N THR A 600 41.54 -33.31 36.19
CA THR A 600 41.49 -31.84 36.34
C THR A 600 42.90 -31.27 36.54
N GLY A 601 43.30 -30.40 35.61
CA GLY A 601 44.52 -29.60 35.72
C GLY A 601 44.30 -28.33 36.57
N CYS A 602 45.34 -27.88 37.26
CA CYS A 602 45.32 -26.65 38.04
C CYS A 602 46.58 -25.85 37.76
N TYR A 603 46.40 -24.64 37.24
CA TYR A 603 47.45 -23.77 36.72
C TYR A 603 47.40 -22.39 37.36
N MET A 604 48.52 -21.69 37.32
CA MET A 604 48.67 -20.30 37.71
C MET A 604 49.13 -19.49 36.52
N ILE A 605 48.56 -18.29 36.37
CA ILE A 605 49.06 -17.30 35.41
C ILE A 605 50.04 -16.40 36.15
N ARG A 606 51.35 -16.71 36.04
CA ARG A 606 52.40 -15.87 36.63
C ARG A 606 52.66 -14.69 35.73
N ASN A 607 52.79 -13.51 36.33
CA ASN A 607 53.13 -12.30 35.63
C ASN A 607 54.57 -11.92 35.94
N GLN A 608 55.32 -11.56 34.90
CA GLN A 608 56.68 -11.06 34.99
C GLN A 608 56.81 -9.76 34.20
N MET A 609 57.74 -8.91 34.59
CA MET A 609 58.02 -7.68 33.86
C MET A 609 59.30 -7.87 33.04
N ASN A 610 59.19 -7.81 31.72
CA ASN A 610 60.34 -7.81 30.82
C ASN A 610 60.55 -6.39 30.28
N GLY A 611 61.42 -5.62 30.94
CA GLY A 611 61.58 -4.18 30.72
C GLY A 611 60.30 -3.42 31.11
N HIS A 612 59.67 -2.74 30.15
CA HIS A 612 58.39 -2.04 30.35
C HIS A 612 57.17 -2.86 29.90
N VAL A 613 57.37 -4.13 29.52
CA VAL A 613 56.31 -5.01 29.03
C VAL A 613 55.97 -6.05 30.08
N ARG A 614 54.70 -6.11 30.47
CA ARG A 614 54.20 -7.20 31.32
C ARG A 614 53.96 -8.44 30.45
N CYS A 615 54.61 -9.53 30.83
CA CYS A 615 54.46 -10.84 30.22
C CYS A 615 53.75 -11.78 31.21
N ALA A 616 53.00 -12.74 30.67
CA ALA A 616 52.33 -13.75 31.48
C ALA A 616 52.71 -15.15 30.97
N SER A 617 52.99 -16.07 31.89
CA SER A 617 53.20 -17.49 31.64
C SER A 617 52.10 -18.29 32.35
N ILE A 618 51.64 -19.37 31.71
CA ILE A 618 50.79 -20.36 32.36
C ILE A 618 51.71 -21.45 32.88
N GLU A 619 51.70 -21.66 34.18
CA GLU A 619 52.54 -22.65 34.87
C GLU A 619 51.66 -23.56 35.72
N GLU A 620 52.16 -24.72 36.10
CA GLU A 620 51.46 -25.52 37.10
C GLU A 620 51.30 -24.71 38.39
N MET A 621 50.10 -24.75 38.97
CA MET A 621 49.85 -24.08 40.24
C MET A 621 50.74 -24.69 41.33
N ASP A 622 51.25 -23.80 42.19
CA ASP A 622 52.14 -24.15 43.30
C ASP A 622 51.57 -25.29 44.15
N LYS A 623 52.42 -26.26 44.48
CA LYS A 623 52.03 -27.47 45.21
C LYS A 623 51.48 -27.13 46.59
N GLU A 624 51.98 -26.06 47.18
CA GLU A 624 51.57 -25.51 48.46
C GLU A 624 50.07 -25.21 48.51
N LEU A 625 49.49 -24.75 47.39
CA LEU A 625 48.06 -24.45 47.29
C LEU A 625 47.19 -25.69 47.09
N LYS A 626 47.77 -26.80 46.62
CA LYS A 626 47.06 -28.04 46.27
C LYS A 626 47.13 -29.09 47.37
N ASP A 627 48.30 -29.20 48.01
CA ASP A 627 48.68 -30.33 48.83
C ASP A 627 48.44 -30.06 50.32
N TYR A 628 48.31 -28.78 50.72
CA TYR A 628 48.12 -28.41 52.13
C TYR A 628 46.82 -27.63 52.33
N GLU A 629 45.99 -28.10 53.27
CA GLU A 629 44.72 -27.47 53.63
C GLU A 629 44.88 -26.15 54.40
N SER A 630 45.99 -25.97 55.12
CA SER A 630 46.25 -24.78 55.93
C SER A 630 47.74 -24.43 55.98
N GLU A 631 48.04 -23.17 56.31
CA GLU A 631 49.41 -22.73 56.59
C GLU A 631 50.03 -23.57 57.71
N TYR A 632 49.25 -23.92 58.74
CA TYR A 632 49.71 -24.77 59.85
C TYR A 632 50.17 -26.15 59.39
N HIS A 633 49.42 -26.80 58.50
CA HIS A 633 49.80 -28.09 57.91
C HIS A 633 51.13 -27.98 57.14
N TYR A 634 51.27 -26.95 56.29
CA TYR A 634 52.51 -26.71 55.55
C TYR A 634 53.71 -26.40 56.46
N LEU A 635 53.52 -25.51 57.44
CA LEU A 635 54.60 -25.12 58.35
C LEU A 635 55.02 -26.26 59.27
N PHE A 636 54.11 -27.14 59.67
CA PHE A 636 54.47 -28.35 60.42
C PHE A 636 55.41 -29.25 59.59
N LYS A 637 55.09 -29.50 58.31
CA LYS A 637 55.99 -30.22 57.40
C LYS A 637 57.34 -29.50 57.29
N ARG A 638 57.32 -28.18 57.07
CA ARG A 638 58.56 -27.41 56.92
C ARG A 638 59.41 -27.46 58.19
N LEU A 639 58.79 -27.43 59.36
CA LEU A 639 59.49 -27.58 60.65
C LEU A 639 60.10 -28.98 60.80
N LYS A 640 59.42 -30.03 60.30
CA LYS A 640 59.90 -31.42 60.30
C LYS A 640 61.09 -31.60 59.35
N GLU A 641 61.02 -31.02 58.16
CA GLU A 641 62.14 -30.96 57.21
C GLU A 641 63.32 -30.18 57.81
N MET A 642 63.06 -28.99 58.37
CA MET A 642 64.09 -28.19 59.04
C MET A 642 64.79 -28.96 60.16
N ARG A 643 64.09 -29.83 60.91
CA ARG A 643 64.69 -30.72 61.92
C ARG A 643 65.58 -31.79 61.28
N ALA A 644 65.16 -32.38 60.17
CA ALA A 644 65.90 -33.43 59.48
C ALA A 644 67.14 -32.89 58.73
N ASP A 645 67.03 -31.68 58.16
CA ASP A 645 68.03 -31.04 57.30
C ASP A 645 69.06 -30.21 58.10
N GLN A 646 69.02 -30.21 59.43
CA GLN A 646 70.01 -29.50 60.24
C GLN A 646 71.41 -30.07 60.00
N ASP A 647 72.31 -29.24 59.46
CA ASP A 647 73.70 -29.58 59.15
C ASP A 647 74.73 -28.89 60.08
N GLY A 648 74.23 -28.18 61.10
CA GLY A 648 75.05 -27.40 62.03
C GLY A 648 75.45 -26.02 61.51
N THR A 649 74.91 -25.58 60.37
CA THR A 649 75.15 -24.23 59.85
C THR A 649 74.14 -23.22 60.39
N ILE A 650 74.59 -21.97 60.53
CA ILE A 650 73.70 -20.84 60.86
C ILE A 650 72.61 -20.69 59.80
N ALA A 651 72.93 -20.93 58.52
CA ALA A 651 71.98 -20.76 57.42
C ALA A 651 70.74 -21.66 57.58
N GLN A 652 70.90 -22.90 58.05
CA GLN A 652 69.77 -23.81 58.30
C GLN A 652 69.07 -23.57 59.64
N ALA A 653 69.79 -23.06 60.65
CA ALA A 653 69.21 -22.76 61.96
C ALA A 653 68.44 -21.43 61.98
N TYR A 654 68.85 -20.46 61.17
CA TYR A 654 68.34 -19.09 61.23
C TYR A 654 66.84 -18.93 60.95
N PRO A 655 66.23 -19.66 59.99
CA PRO A 655 64.78 -19.57 59.75
C PRO A 655 63.90 -20.27 60.80
N VAL A 656 64.51 -21.12 61.65
CA VAL A 656 63.77 -21.99 62.59
C VAL A 656 62.88 -21.20 63.54
N PRO A 657 63.34 -20.14 64.24
CA PRO A 657 62.50 -19.39 65.17
C PRO A 657 61.20 -18.87 64.55
N ASN A 658 61.26 -18.37 63.30
CA ASN A 658 60.09 -17.81 62.60
C ASN A 658 59.05 -18.87 62.28
N VAL A 659 59.48 -20.02 61.76
CA VAL A 659 58.58 -21.15 61.42
C VAL A 659 58.06 -21.80 62.71
N ALA A 660 58.94 -22.05 63.67
CA ALA A 660 58.61 -22.64 64.97
C ALA A 660 57.57 -21.81 65.72
N ARG A 661 57.72 -20.48 65.74
CA ARG A 661 56.73 -19.58 66.35
C ARG A 661 55.34 -19.74 65.75
N LYS A 662 55.23 -19.72 64.42
CA LYS A 662 53.93 -19.85 63.74
C LYS A 662 53.27 -21.20 64.03
N VAL A 663 54.04 -22.30 63.98
CA VAL A 663 53.53 -23.64 64.32
C VAL A 663 53.09 -23.68 65.79
N TRP A 664 53.93 -23.16 66.68
CA TRP A 664 53.68 -23.16 68.12
C TRP A 664 52.46 -22.33 68.52
N GLU A 665 52.40 -21.08 68.09
CA GLU A 665 51.28 -20.18 68.38
C GLU A 665 49.98 -20.70 67.78
N THR A 666 50.02 -21.31 66.59
CA THR A 666 48.84 -21.95 65.98
C THR A 666 48.40 -23.18 66.76
N PHE A 667 49.32 -24.00 67.25
CA PHE A 667 49.00 -25.11 68.15
C PHE A 667 48.35 -24.61 69.44
N LEU A 668 48.91 -23.58 70.08
CA LEU A 668 48.34 -22.94 71.27
C LEU A 668 46.96 -22.32 71.01
N MET A 669 46.73 -21.78 69.81
CA MET A 669 45.43 -21.23 69.41
C MET A 669 44.34 -22.29 69.48
N PHE A 670 44.60 -23.51 69.00
CA PHE A 670 43.64 -24.61 69.03
C PHE A 670 43.59 -25.35 70.36
N ARG A 671 44.75 -25.57 71.02
CA ARG A 671 44.83 -26.35 72.26
C ARG A 671 44.35 -25.59 73.49
N VAL A 672 44.47 -24.26 73.47
CA VAL A 672 44.06 -23.34 74.56
C VAL A 672 43.32 -22.13 73.96
N PRO A 673 42.07 -22.29 73.47
CA PRO A 673 41.31 -21.25 72.77
C PRO A 673 40.63 -20.27 73.75
N ASN A 674 41.42 -19.52 74.51
CA ASN A 674 40.91 -18.65 75.60
C ASN A 674 41.19 -17.14 75.42
N GLY A 675 41.69 -16.72 74.25
CA GLY A 675 41.99 -15.31 73.94
C GLY A 675 43.19 -14.71 74.68
N GLN A 676 43.90 -15.48 75.52
CA GLN A 676 45.07 -14.98 76.26
C GLN A 676 46.33 -14.92 75.40
N SER A 677 47.37 -14.25 75.88
CA SER A 677 48.68 -14.21 75.22
C SER A 677 49.32 -15.61 75.15
N PRO A 678 50.21 -15.88 74.18
CA PRO A 678 50.92 -17.16 74.11
C PRO A 678 51.63 -17.53 75.42
N TYR A 679 52.19 -16.55 76.13
CA TYR A 679 52.84 -16.76 77.42
C TYR A 679 51.86 -17.30 78.48
N SER A 680 50.69 -16.68 78.62
CA SER A 680 49.68 -17.13 79.60
C SER A 680 49.11 -18.51 79.25
N LYS A 681 49.05 -18.87 77.96
CA LYS A 681 48.58 -20.19 77.53
C LYS A 681 49.51 -21.34 77.94
N ILE A 682 50.80 -21.05 78.19
CA ILE A 682 51.79 -22.04 78.63
C ILE A 682 51.41 -22.63 80.01
N ASP A 683 50.81 -21.85 80.90
CA ASP A 683 50.42 -22.33 82.23
C ASP A 683 49.42 -23.50 82.16
N GLN A 684 48.58 -23.53 81.12
CA GLN A 684 47.70 -24.66 80.89
C GLN A 684 48.50 -25.91 80.49
N LEU A 685 49.54 -25.76 79.66
CA LEU A 685 50.37 -26.89 79.25
C LEU A 685 51.29 -27.41 80.37
N LYS A 686 51.68 -26.54 81.30
CA LYS A 686 52.33 -26.92 82.57
C LYS A 686 51.38 -27.79 83.41
N LYS A 687 50.11 -27.40 83.53
CA LYS A 687 49.07 -28.20 84.22
C LYS A 687 48.79 -29.53 83.52
N ASP A 688 48.89 -29.54 82.19
CA ASP A 688 48.73 -30.75 81.36
C ASP A 688 49.98 -31.67 81.41
N GLY A 689 50.96 -31.35 82.27
CA GLY A 689 52.04 -32.25 82.66
C GLY A 689 53.28 -32.22 81.76
N PHE A 690 53.43 -31.20 80.91
CA PHE A 690 54.67 -30.97 80.17
C PHE A 690 55.67 -30.12 80.97
N ASP A 691 56.97 -30.30 80.68
CA ASP A 691 58.04 -29.71 81.47
C ASP A 691 58.00 -28.16 81.45
N PRO A 692 57.89 -27.49 82.62
CA PRO A 692 57.82 -26.03 82.68
C PRO A 692 59.04 -25.31 82.10
N GLN A 693 60.24 -25.85 82.28
CA GLN A 693 61.48 -25.23 81.80
C GLN A 693 61.58 -25.30 80.27
N LYS A 694 61.23 -26.45 79.69
CA LYS A 694 61.15 -26.61 78.23
C LYS A 694 60.13 -25.65 77.61
N LEU A 695 58.96 -25.48 78.22
CA LEU A 695 57.94 -24.54 77.71
C LEU A 695 58.41 -23.09 77.74
N ASP A 696 59.04 -22.67 78.84
CA ASP A 696 59.57 -21.32 78.97
C ASP A 696 60.72 -21.10 77.96
N ALA A 697 61.55 -22.11 77.69
CA ALA A 697 62.61 -22.09 76.67
C ALA A 697 62.03 -22.00 75.23
N ILE A 698 61.05 -22.84 74.89
CA ILE A 698 60.34 -22.79 73.59
C ILE A 698 59.75 -21.40 73.37
N TYR A 699 59.06 -20.84 74.37
CA TYR A 699 58.48 -19.51 74.27
C TYR A 699 59.54 -18.43 74.09
N LYS A 700 60.59 -18.43 74.92
CA LYS A 700 61.66 -17.44 74.84
C LYS A 700 62.38 -17.48 73.49
N PHE A 701 62.75 -18.67 73.03
CA PHE A 701 63.40 -18.85 71.73
C PHE A 701 62.50 -18.38 70.58
N THR A 702 61.27 -18.89 70.50
CA THR A 702 60.35 -18.54 69.41
C THR A 702 59.94 -17.08 69.44
N ASN A 703 59.80 -16.47 70.62
CA ASN A 703 59.45 -15.05 70.73
C ASN A 703 60.63 -14.13 70.42
N ASP A 704 61.80 -14.37 71.03
CA ASP A 704 62.91 -13.42 70.98
C ASP A 704 63.73 -13.56 69.68
N GLN A 705 63.94 -14.78 69.19
CA GLN A 705 64.75 -15.04 67.98
C GLN A 705 63.97 -14.94 66.66
N SER A 706 62.64 -14.77 66.70
CA SER A 706 61.84 -14.54 65.48
C SER A 706 61.70 -13.07 65.10
N HIS A 707 62.07 -12.16 65.99
CA HIS A 707 62.07 -10.71 65.77
C HIS A 707 63.44 -10.22 65.31
N ILE A 708 63.50 -8.99 64.79
CA ILE A 708 64.77 -8.35 64.47
C ILE A 708 65.61 -8.17 65.75
N THR A 709 66.81 -8.75 65.77
CA THR A 709 67.74 -8.66 66.91
C THR A 709 68.65 -7.43 66.83
N GLY A 710 68.88 -6.91 65.62
CA GLY A 710 69.79 -5.78 65.36
C GLY A 710 71.28 -6.11 65.50
N SER A 711 71.61 -7.36 65.84
CA SER A 711 72.97 -7.90 65.97
C SER A 711 73.36 -8.74 64.75
N GLY A 712 74.66 -9.01 64.59
CA GLY A 712 75.14 -9.99 63.61
C GLY A 712 74.71 -11.43 63.93
N PHE A 713 75.10 -12.38 63.08
CA PHE A 713 74.80 -13.80 63.28
C PHE A 713 75.54 -14.37 64.50
N ASP A 714 74.80 -14.95 65.44
CA ASP A 714 75.34 -15.64 66.61
C ASP A 714 75.37 -17.17 66.37
N PRO A 715 76.54 -17.82 66.37
CA PRO A 715 76.66 -19.27 66.25
C PRO A 715 75.92 -20.06 67.34
N SER A 716 75.65 -19.44 68.51
CA SER A 716 74.89 -20.07 69.60
C SER A 716 73.45 -20.43 69.21
N LEU A 717 72.91 -19.79 68.16
CA LEU A 717 71.59 -20.08 67.62
C LEU A 717 71.46 -21.52 67.10
N VAL A 718 72.54 -22.10 66.58
CA VAL A 718 72.52 -23.44 65.95
C VAL A 718 72.14 -24.55 66.95
N PRO A 719 72.89 -24.76 68.05
CA PRO A 719 72.53 -25.79 69.03
C PRO A 719 71.18 -25.49 69.70
N GLU A 720 70.83 -24.21 69.90
CA GLU A 720 69.55 -23.84 70.49
C GLU A 720 68.37 -24.18 69.56
N ALA A 721 68.49 -23.92 68.25
CA ALA A 721 67.47 -24.26 67.26
C ALA A 721 67.24 -25.79 67.20
N GLN A 722 68.31 -26.59 67.20
CA GLN A 722 68.22 -28.06 67.20
C GLN A 722 67.49 -28.59 68.44
N LYS A 723 67.83 -28.03 69.61
CA LYS A 723 67.20 -28.38 70.88
C LYS A 723 65.72 -28.01 70.88
N ILE A 724 65.38 -26.76 70.57
CA ILE A 724 64.00 -26.26 70.60
C ILE A 724 63.11 -26.97 69.58
N LEU A 725 63.63 -27.30 68.39
CA LEU A 725 62.89 -28.13 67.42
C LEU A 725 62.47 -29.47 68.03
N SER A 726 63.40 -30.15 68.71
CA SER A 726 63.13 -31.43 69.35
C SER A 726 62.10 -31.28 70.47
N GLU A 727 62.24 -30.25 71.31
CA GLU A 727 61.32 -29.99 72.42
C GLU A 727 59.90 -29.59 71.95
N ILE A 728 59.76 -28.87 70.83
CA ILE A 728 58.45 -28.53 70.25
C ILE A 728 57.70 -29.80 69.82
N PHE A 729 58.38 -30.72 69.12
CA PHE A 729 57.72 -31.95 68.68
C PHE A 729 57.40 -32.87 69.86
N GLU A 730 58.31 -33.00 70.84
CA GLU A 730 58.05 -33.73 72.10
C GLU A 730 56.84 -33.15 72.84
N MET A 731 56.74 -31.81 72.87
CA MET A 731 55.61 -31.11 73.48
C MET A 731 54.30 -31.42 72.74
N MET A 732 54.28 -31.30 71.42
CA MET A 732 53.07 -31.59 70.64
C MET A 732 52.62 -33.06 70.79
N GLU A 733 53.57 -34.00 70.76
CA GLU A 733 53.31 -35.43 70.91
C GLU A 733 52.78 -35.77 72.32
N LYS A 734 53.34 -35.18 73.37
CA LYS A 734 52.91 -35.43 74.75
C LYS A 734 51.58 -34.75 75.10
N ILE A 735 51.38 -33.50 74.66
CA ILE A 735 50.17 -32.71 74.98
C ILE A 735 48.96 -33.12 74.12
N ALA A 736 49.19 -33.52 72.86
CA ALA A 736 48.14 -33.84 71.90
C ALA A 736 48.57 -34.97 70.94
N PRO A 737 48.74 -36.22 71.45
CA PRO A 737 49.31 -37.34 70.70
C PRO A 737 48.55 -37.67 69.41
N GLU A 738 47.21 -37.68 69.45
CA GLU A 738 46.39 -37.98 68.27
C GLU A 738 46.55 -36.92 67.17
N HIS A 739 46.52 -35.64 67.55
CA HIS A 739 46.70 -34.52 66.62
C HIS A 739 48.09 -34.53 65.99
N PHE A 740 49.12 -34.78 66.80
CA PHE A 740 50.49 -34.93 66.33
C PHE A 740 50.61 -36.10 65.34
N ALA A 741 50.06 -37.28 65.66
CA ALA A 741 50.11 -38.45 64.79
C ALA A 741 49.40 -38.22 63.43
N ILE A 742 48.28 -37.50 63.42
CA ILE A 742 47.57 -37.13 62.18
C ILE A 742 48.44 -36.21 61.32
N LEU A 743 49.02 -35.15 61.90
CA LEU A 743 49.91 -34.24 61.17
C LEU A 743 51.18 -34.93 60.69
N ASP A 744 51.79 -35.76 61.53
CA ASP A 744 53.02 -36.48 61.18
C ASP A 744 52.79 -37.44 60.00
N LYS A 745 51.65 -38.15 60.00
CA LYS A 745 51.23 -39.00 58.89
C LYS A 745 50.91 -38.19 57.63
N ALA A 746 50.21 -37.06 57.76
CA ALA A 746 49.83 -36.19 56.63
C ALA A 746 51.03 -35.51 55.98
N THR A 747 52.13 -35.32 56.73
CA THR A 747 53.36 -34.66 56.28
C THR A 747 54.54 -35.62 56.07
N SER A 748 54.28 -36.92 56.06
CA SER A 748 55.28 -37.93 55.70
C SER A 748 55.51 -37.95 54.19
N PRO A 749 56.73 -38.24 53.71
CA PRO A 749 57.08 -38.20 52.28
C PRO A 749 56.23 -39.09 51.38
#